data_AF-A0A6B3MJ03-F1
#
_entry.id   AF-A0A6B3MJ03-F1
#
_cell.length_a   1.000
_cell.length_b   1.000
_cell.length_c   1.000
_cell.angle_alpha   90.00
_cell.angle_beta   90.00
_cell.angle_gamma   90.00
#
_symmetry.space_group_name_H-M   'P 1'
#
loop_
_entity.id
_entity.type
_entity.pdbx_description
1 polymer ?
#
loop_
_entity_poly.entity_id
_entity_poly.type
_entity_poly.pdbx_seq_one_letter_code
_entity_poly.pdbx_strand_id
1 'polypeptide(L)'
;MLGWGRLTFLSPNGTQIALALKYEIHATGFTFTQLNNSTQRDSSKSLAEALSLLPTTNSDTMYYQASAVISTLPASPDDAFYGSTATELEATAPEATFKFAENQLELEIKTPESLKEKPFAASPHQKTFFKNLNLTFTQTLNSPKISVVGTVVVVVLGESIELTASLNSEDQLIFTKTDPNSTLTVPIQGWGEMDITSLIVKSFVPNIAGLQTRYTFDEGRGDRIYDCAASNEPIDLTVKTAMPETVEWEKVGNLTLRQVLEASEEDKEEPKVLQAPLLSSDDDTQSSNISSASRLIEACTETEEITIVAWLKPENASQGGPARIFALSRNTGDRHFMLGHGRYSSTGGDSTQYRVRYKTTEHRDGELEFHSDLGTATTDLTYVVFTRSKDDGSEQENAQIYINGILNFEDQVEGSLTDSRGRPIWKDESKYKLVMGNVASFEQEEDEVEDNRAWVGELHRIELYNRALSAEEVYQQYYPTLEAIGQFRLQDGPTPLDTPLPATLTLEQGGDNTLELTVQEEAQRTVTPQFYFTSINGVWRQILTDDPDTEAGFILDSGKINSVLWGNAVEFDLEGESTGQSGKFRLLAPRVFDEIRTLDATNLFDSELDIKLEGLNTLTFLSIIVESLNPSEATVPWQIQSITEMKEVLLPRLRDGRLFDWAVDFKLLNPALGIENDKLVLKGTWLDQPLSLYGWRRQGQFVMQGETSFSMPFEITLGPIFEPGTSDKIVEQVAISSVMNTTLTLELTKLGFLARVSGSFEWEDEAEIMHSFTVPTFILSRPPLTPNQILEAVLERLRVQADVIFANQYRHATDYYFALVDNKPLIYLGKSNSGDIQAQTTTLPQLFSTAAEANNISSTAGIFVLTENADQSCTLTITPQGITQTDLDTLKTDYADFIGKLDSNQNLIKGVLTLVKTRIAQRIPLLVNQILYYYYGLEQANRAVDLQAGMRLRVDYQNYQFVHPAQSTANSGFVGSGTSYYDLNYVDGNGSITDLIINFDAFLSQIQPYVTTDIATVGAGSSLDTFRVGYQKPYFRLVYPSQAETSAGSLEPGKAATVIGAASLTALDTKTDVVSFYFRGRATVIPEIAVVLQGQPLFVPVGTTLRQLLAQTVSLPSVLPGQFLLESTGKPRLSRLVHEGVSNQPSYRFINLEENIPVFDLPLVKGDRIIL
;
A
#
# COMPACT_ATOMS: atom_id res chain seq x y z
N MET A 1 -43.56 -7.02 30.78
CA MET A 1 -44.18 -8.37 30.77
C MET A 1 -43.49 -9.22 29.73
N LEU A 2 -42.88 -10.33 30.15
CA LEU A 2 -42.19 -11.33 29.31
C LEU A 2 -43.16 -12.37 28.73
N GLY A 3 -44.28 -12.61 29.42
CA GLY A 3 -45.30 -13.56 29.02
C GLY A 3 -46.43 -13.62 30.02
N TRP A 4 -47.42 -14.46 29.76
CA TRP A 4 -48.56 -14.72 30.64
C TRP A 4 -49.08 -16.15 30.46
N GLY A 5 -50.05 -16.53 31.27
CA GLY A 5 -50.71 -17.82 31.12
C GLY A 5 -51.78 -18.07 32.17
N ARG A 6 -52.31 -19.28 32.17
CA ARG A 6 -53.26 -19.75 33.19
C ARG A 6 -52.71 -20.98 33.89
N LEU A 7 -52.96 -21.05 35.18
CA LEU A 7 -52.68 -22.20 36.03
C LEU A 7 -53.98 -22.64 36.70
N THR A 8 -54.42 -23.85 36.38
CA THR A 8 -55.67 -24.43 36.88
C THR A 8 -55.37 -25.68 37.70
N PHE A 9 -55.76 -25.67 38.97
CA PHE A 9 -55.70 -26.83 39.85
C PHE A 9 -57.03 -27.59 39.79
N LEU A 10 -56.95 -28.89 39.56
CA LEU A 10 -58.11 -29.79 39.48
C LEU A 10 -58.30 -30.54 40.80
N SER A 11 -59.52 -30.97 41.07
CA SER A 11 -59.83 -31.91 42.14
C SER A 11 -59.08 -33.25 41.91
N PRO A 12 -58.84 -34.06 42.95
CA PRO A 12 -58.08 -35.33 42.84
C PRO A 12 -58.63 -36.35 41.82
N ASN A 13 -59.87 -36.19 41.36
CA ASN A 13 -60.52 -37.00 40.34
C ASN A 13 -60.56 -36.33 38.94
N GLY A 14 -59.89 -35.19 38.75
CA GLY A 14 -59.76 -34.47 37.47
C GLY A 14 -61.01 -33.74 36.97
N THR A 15 -62.14 -33.82 37.68
CA THR A 15 -63.44 -33.38 37.14
C THR A 15 -63.89 -31.97 37.54
N GLN A 16 -63.32 -31.36 38.59
CA GLN A 16 -63.73 -30.02 39.06
C GLN A 16 -62.53 -29.10 39.24
N ILE A 17 -62.67 -27.83 38.87
CA ILE A 17 -61.65 -26.80 39.08
C ILE A 17 -61.67 -26.40 40.56
N ALA A 18 -60.57 -26.67 41.27
CA ALA A 18 -60.38 -26.29 42.67
C ALA A 18 -59.89 -24.84 42.80
N LEU A 19 -59.00 -24.40 41.90
CA LEU A 19 -58.46 -23.04 41.83
C LEU A 19 -58.02 -22.74 40.40
N ALA A 20 -58.31 -21.54 39.89
CA ALA A 20 -57.76 -21.06 38.62
C ALA A 20 -57.09 -19.71 38.86
N LEU A 21 -55.85 -19.58 38.41
CA LEU A 21 -55.05 -18.37 38.48
C LEU A 21 -54.64 -17.99 37.05
N LYS A 22 -54.82 -16.73 36.69
CA LYS A 22 -54.04 -16.10 35.63
C LYS A 22 -52.69 -15.72 36.22
N TYR A 23 -51.61 -15.83 35.44
CA TYR A 23 -50.31 -15.35 35.86
C TYR A 23 -49.64 -14.54 34.75
N GLU A 24 -48.81 -13.58 35.15
CA GLU A 24 -47.95 -12.83 34.24
C GLU A 24 -46.50 -12.99 34.69
N ILE A 25 -45.62 -13.07 33.70
CA ILE A 25 -44.18 -13.18 33.88
C ILE A 25 -43.63 -11.78 33.63
N HIS A 26 -43.03 -11.17 34.65
CA HIS A 26 -42.27 -9.93 34.49
C HIS A 26 -40.81 -10.20 34.88
N ALA A 27 -39.89 -9.39 34.38
CA ALA A 27 -38.50 -9.46 34.83
C ALA A 27 -38.36 -9.21 36.34
N THR A 28 -39.31 -8.45 36.90
CA THR A 28 -39.46 -8.18 38.33
C THR A 28 -40.16 -9.29 39.12
N GLY A 29 -40.53 -10.41 38.48
CA GLY A 29 -41.16 -11.56 39.11
C GLY A 29 -42.53 -11.95 38.53
N PHE A 30 -43.14 -12.99 39.08
CA PHE A 30 -44.48 -13.45 38.73
C PHE A 30 -45.55 -12.66 39.49
N THR A 31 -46.62 -12.29 38.79
CA THR A 31 -47.87 -11.81 39.38
C THR A 31 -49.00 -12.80 39.10
N PHE A 32 -49.91 -12.95 40.05
CA PHE A 32 -51.02 -13.91 39.93
C PHE A 32 -52.36 -13.23 40.17
N THR A 33 -53.34 -13.47 39.32
CA THR A 33 -54.71 -12.98 39.49
C THR A 33 -55.63 -14.18 39.62
N GLN A 34 -56.39 -14.24 40.70
CA GLN A 34 -57.35 -15.31 40.91
C GLN A 34 -58.54 -15.15 39.96
N LEU A 35 -59.05 -16.25 39.41
CA LEU A 35 -60.21 -16.24 38.50
C LEU A 35 -61.44 -16.78 39.26
N ASN A 36 -62.05 -15.96 40.13
CA ASN A 36 -63.30 -16.28 40.83
C ASN A 36 -64.53 -15.96 39.96
N ASN A 37 -65.70 -16.55 40.26
CA ASN A 37 -66.90 -16.44 39.41
C ASN A 37 -67.25 -14.98 39.01
N SER A 38 -67.23 -14.80 37.69
CA SER A 38 -67.56 -13.75 36.71
C SER A 38 -68.10 -12.35 37.04
N THR A 39 -68.33 -11.91 38.28
CA THR A 39 -68.95 -10.59 38.52
C THR A 39 -68.01 -9.46 38.94
N GLN A 40 -66.76 -9.74 39.33
CA GLN A 40 -65.79 -8.71 39.76
C GLN A 40 -64.35 -9.05 39.34
N ARG A 41 -63.58 -8.00 39.00
CA ARG A 41 -62.15 -8.07 38.71
C ARG A 41 -61.36 -8.28 40.01
N ASP A 42 -60.72 -9.43 40.16
CA ASP A 42 -59.84 -9.72 41.31
C ASP A 42 -58.51 -8.95 41.21
N SER A 43 -57.97 -8.52 42.36
CA SER A 43 -56.67 -7.84 42.42
C SER A 43 -55.50 -8.81 42.21
N SER A 44 -54.47 -8.38 41.49
CA SER A 44 -53.21 -9.13 41.36
C SER A 44 -52.54 -9.35 42.71
N LYS A 45 -51.98 -10.55 42.90
CA LYS A 45 -51.32 -11.05 44.11
C LYS A 45 -49.85 -11.33 43.83
N SER A 46 -49.00 -11.04 44.82
CA SER A 46 -47.58 -11.39 44.81
C SER A 46 -47.35 -12.90 44.91
N LEU A 47 -46.12 -13.37 44.64
CA LEU A 47 -45.76 -14.79 44.80
C LEU A 47 -46.09 -15.34 46.20
N ALA A 48 -45.79 -14.58 47.26
CA ALA A 48 -46.06 -15.01 48.64
C ALA A 48 -47.57 -15.16 48.92
N GLU A 49 -48.38 -14.26 48.39
CA GLU A 49 -49.85 -14.33 48.49
C GLU A 49 -50.43 -15.45 47.62
N ALA A 50 -49.87 -15.68 46.43
CA ALA A 50 -50.29 -16.76 45.54
C ALA A 50 -49.99 -18.15 46.15
N LEU A 51 -48.82 -18.34 46.75
CA LEU A 51 -48.47 -19.57 47.47
C LEU A 51 -49.44 -19.86 48.62
N SER A 52 -50.01 -18.83 49.26
CA SER A 52 -51.00 -19.00 50.33
C SER A 52 -52.37 -19.48 49.84
N LEU A 53 -52.66 -19.35 48.53
CA LEU A 53 -53.89 -19.83 47.89
C LEU A 53 -53.79 -21.29 47.46
N LEU A 54 -52.58 -21.85 47.38
CA LEU A 54 -52.39 -23.22 46.94
C LEU A 54 -53.07 -24.19 47.93
N PRO A 55 -53.84 -25.18 47.45
CA PRO A 55 -54.50 -26.16 48.32
C PRO A 55 -53.50 -26.84 49.27
N THR A 56 -53.69 -26.66 50.58
CA THR A 56 -52.87 -27.30 51.62
C THR A 56 -53.31 -28.75 51.82
N THR A 57 -53.01 -29.63 50.87
CA THR A 57 -53.32 -31.06 51.02
C THR A 57 -52.06 -31.90 51.14
N ASN A 58 -51.90 -32.50 52.32
CA ASN A 58 -50.96 -33.57 52.60
C ASN A 58 -51.48 -34.88 51.97
N SER A 59 -51.26 -35.11 50.68
CA SER A 59 -51.05 -36.44 50.05
C SER A 59 -51.13 -36.35 48.53
N ASP A 60 -50.17 -37.01 47.87
CA ASP A 60 -50.15 -37.53 46.51
C ASP A 60 -50.90 -36.75 45.40
N THR A 61 -50.09 -36.07 44.58
CA THR A 61 -50.36 -35.57 43.21
C THR A 61 -51.51 -34.56 43.07
N MET A 62 -51.18 -33.28 43.23
CA MET A 62 -52.03 -32.20 42.71
C MET A 62 -51.97 -32.21 41.18
N TYR A 63 -53.08 -32.58 40.54
CA TYR A 63 -53.23 -32.41 39.10
C TYR A 63 -53.45 -30.92 38.80
N TYR A 64 -52.59 -30.35 37.96
CA TYR A 64 -52.78 -28.99 37.46
C TYR A 64 -52.56 -28.95 35.95
N GLN A 65 -53.24 -28.03 35.30
CA GLN A 65 -53.04 -27.67 33.91
C GLN A 65 -52.46 -26.26 33.89
N ALA A 66 -51.35 -26.07 33.18
CA ALA A 66 -50.76 -24.76 32.97
C ALA A 66 -50.60 -24.51 31.47
N SER A 67 -50.85 -23.26 31.08
CA SER A 67 -50.50 -22.73 29.76
C SER A 67 -49.54 -21.57 29.91
N ALA A 68 -48.65 -21.36 28.94
CA ALA A 68 -47.76 -20.22 28.92
C ALA A 68 -47.66 -19.65 27.49
N VAL A 69 -47.85 -18.33 27.36
CA VAL A 69 -47.57 -17.55 26.16
C VAL A 69 -46.40 -16.62 26.50
N ILE A 70 -45.27 -16.79 25.80
CA ILE A 70 -44.12 -15.89 25.94
C ILE A 70 -44.26 -14.77 24.94
N SER A 71 -44.77 -13.64 25.40
CA SER A 71 -45.22 -12.52 24.58
C SER A 71 -44.10 -11.74 23.90
N THR A 72 -42.87 -11.92 24.37
CA THR A 72 -41.69 -11.31 23.76
C THR A 72 -41.10 -12.17 22.64
N LEU A 73 -41.48 -13.46 22.57
CA LEU A 73 -41.08 -14.27 21.43
C LEU A 73 -41.89 -13.89 20.20
N PRO A 74 -41.31 -14.07 19.00
CA PRO A 74 -42.05 -13.90 17.77
C PRO A 74 -43.25 -14.82 17.78
N ALA A 75 -44.30 -14.34 17.16
CA ALA A 75 -45.55 -15.03 17.16
C ALA A 75 -45.51 -16.29 16.28
N SER A 76 -46.14 -17.37 16.75
CA SER A 76 -46.11 -18.65 16.05
C SER A 76 -47.29 -18.78 15.07
N PRO A 77 -47.08 -19.23 13.82
CA PRO A 77 -48.19 -19.62 12.96
C PRO A 77 -48.81 -20.97 13.34
N ASP A 78 -48.15 -21.75 14.21
CA ASP A 78 -48.62 -23.08 14.60
C ASP A 78 -49.44 -23.01 15.89
N ASP A 79 -50.72 -23.36 15.78
CA ASP A 79 -51.70 -23.46 16.88
C ASP A 79 -51.15 -24.23 18.10
N ALA A 80 -50.25 -25.20 17.87
CA ALA A 80 -49.62 -26.00 18.93
C ALA A 80 -48.84 -25.14 19.93
N PHE A 81 -48.39 -23.94 19.57
CA PHE A 81 -47.63 -23.05 20.45
C PHE A 81 -48.49 -21.97 21.13
N TYR A 82 -49.79 -21.88 20.82
CA TYR A 82 -50.74 -20.89 21.39
C TYR A 82 -51.59 -21.40 22.55
N GLY A 83 -51.38 -22.63 23.00
CA GLY A 83 -52.08 -23.17 24.16
C GLY A 83 -51.55 -24.54 24.52
N SER A 84 -50.98 -24.67 25.72
CA SER A 84 -50.48 -25.95 26.21
C SER A 84 -51.44 -26.59 27.21
N THR A 85 -51.60 -27.90 27.08
CA THR A 85 -52.39 -28.72 28.00
C THR A 85 -51.55 -29.88 28.49
N ALA A 86 -51.23 -29.90 29.78
CA ALA A 86 -50.71 -31.09 30.44
C ALA A 86 -51.90 -31.97 30.87
N THR A 87 -52.19 -33.02 30.11
CA THR A 87 -52.93 -34.19 30.60
C THR A 87 -52.12 -35.41 30.22
N GLU A 88 -52.19 -36.51 30.97
CA GLU A 88 -51.34 -37.72 30.83
C GLU A 88 -51.44 -38.50 29.48
N LEU A 89 -51.85 -37.84 28.38
CA LEU A 89 -51.93 -38.34 27.01
C LEU A 89 -51.02 -37.50 26.11
N GLU A 90 -50.38 -38.12 25.11
CA GLU A 90 -49.37 -37.54 24.20
C GLU A 90 -49.50 -36.03 23.98
N ALA A 91 -48.49 -35.27 24.41
CA ALA A 91 -48.50 -33.81 24.29
C ALA A 91 -48.41 -33.36 22.83
N THR A 92 -49.40 -32.58 22.41
CA THR A 92 -49.51 -31.97 21.08
C THR A 92 -49.05 -30.51 21.05
N ALA A 93 -48.50 -29.98 22.16
CA ALA A 93 -48.07 -28.59 22.39
C ALA A 93 -46.89 -28.54 23.40
N PRO A 94 -46.10 -27.44 23.48
CA PRO A 94 -45.04 -27.27 24.48
C PRO A 94 -45.57 -27.34 25.92
N GLU A 95 -45.01 -28.18 26.78
CA GLU A 95 -45.53 -28.36 28.13
C GLU A 95 -45.04 -27.25 29.08
N ALA A 96 -45.98 -26.53 29.69
CA ALA A 96 -45.70 -25.61 30.79
C ALA A 96 -45.87 -26.34 32.14
N THR A 97 -44.80 -26.46 32.91
CA THR A 97 -44.76 -27.17 34.19
C THR A 97 -44.33 -26.22 35.30
N PHE A 98 -45.16 -26.08 36.33
CA PHE A 98 -44.81 -25.34 37.54
C PHE A 98 -44.21 -26.26 38.61
N LYS A 99 -43.04 -25.90 39.12
CA LYS A 99 -42.45 -26.53 40.31
C LYS A 99 -42.50 -25.54 41.47
N PHE A 100 -43.28 -25.90 42.48
CA PHE A 100 -43.39 -25.15 43.72
C PHE A 100 -42.43 -25.77 44.74
N ALA A 101 -41.38 -25.05 45.12
CA ALA A 101 -40.46 -25.40 46.21
C ALA A 101 -40.63 -24.42 47.38
N GLU A 102 -40.13 -24.78 48.59
CA GLU A 102 -40.36 -23.99 49.82
C GLU A 102 -39.99 -22.50 49.71
N ASN A 103 -39.01 -22.13 48.86
CA ASN A 103 -38.54 -20.74 48.69
C ASN A 103 -38.37 -20.30 47.22
N GLN A 104 -38.87 -21.08 46.25
CA GLN A 104 -38.62 -20.85 44.82
C GLN A 104 -39.79 -21.36 43.97
N LEU A 105 -40.12 -20.58 42.93
CA LEU A 105 -41.05 -20.96 41.89
C LEU A 105 -40.29 -21.12 40.57
N GLU A 106 -40.48 -22.25 39.91
CA GLU A 106 -39.98 -22.46 38.54
C GLU A 106 -41.15 -22.71 37.59
N LEU A 107 -41.16 -21.99 36.47
CA LEU A 107 -41.98 -22.29 35.30
C LEU A 107 -41.05 -22.86 34.22
N GLU A 108 -41.19 -24.14 33.93
CA GLU A 108 -40.47 -24.85 32.87
C GLU A 108 -41.36 -24.97 31.64
N ILE A 109 -40.87 -24.54 30.49
CA ILE A 109 -41.51 -24.64 29.18
C ILE A 109 -40.63 -25.58 28.36
N LYS A 110 -41.17 -26.73 27.95
CA LYS A 110 -40.43 -27.76 27.22
C LYS A 110 -41.10 -28.12 25.91
N THR A 111 -40.32 -28.17 24.83
CA THR A 111 -40.79 -28.72 23.56
C THR A 111 -40.82 -30.25 23.62
N PRO A 112 -41.98 -30.92 23.43
CA PRO A 112 -42.05 -32.38 23.44
C PRO A 112 -41.32 -32.98 22.23
N GLU A 113 -40.91 -34.25 22.34
CA GLU A 113 -40.13 -34.94 21.29
C GLU A 113 -40.82 -34.90 19.91
N SER A 114 -42.16 -35.01 19.89
CA SER A 114 -42.98 -34.96 18.68
C SER A 114 -42.94 -33.62 17.93
N LEU A 115 -42.54 -32.54 18.60
CA LEU A 115 -42.50 -31.18 18.05
C LEU A 115 -41.09 -30.60 17.91
N LYS A 116 -40.04 -31.33 18.32
CA LYS A 116 -38.65 -30.81 18.31
C LYS A 116 -38.17 -30.32 16.95
N GLU A 117 -38.60 -30.98 15.87
CA GLU A 117 -38.23 -30.64 14.50
C GLU A 117 -39.17 -29.63 13.84
N LYS A 118 -40.33 -29.35 14.46
CA LYS A 118 -41.27 -28.37 13.91
C LYS A 118 -40.83 -26.94 14.28
N PRO A 119 -40.77 -26.01 13.32
CA PRO A 119 -40.47 -24.63 13.62
C PRO A 119 -41.64 -23.98 14.35
N PHE A 120 -41.36 -23.23 15.42
CA PHE A 120 -42.36 -22.40 16.10
C PHE A 120 -42.29 -20.94 15.68
N ALA A 121 -41.17 -20.49 15.13
CA ALA A 121 -41.03 -19.18 14.51
C ALA A 121 -40.15 -19.32 13.27
N ALA A 122 -40.43 -18.58 12.21
CA ALA A 122 -39.66 -18.62 10.97
C ALA A 122 -39.60 -17.22 10.37
N SER A 123 -38.54 -16.91 9.64
CA SER A 123 -38.51 -15.76 8.75
C SER A 123 -39.58 -15.93 7.65
N PRO A 124 -40.00 -14.84 6.99
CA PRO A 124 -41.10 -14.86 6.01
C PRO A 124 -40.98 -15.93 4.91
N HIS A 125 -39.78 -16.15 4.37
CA HIS A 125 -39.49 -17.19 3.35
C HIS A 125 -38.99 -18.52 3.94
N GLN A 126 -39.13 -18.73 5.26
CA GLN A 126 -38.75 -19.94 5.99
C GLN A 126 -37.29 -20.39 5.82
N LYS A 127 -36.39 -19.49 5.42
CA LYS A 127 -34.95 -19.77 5.29
C LYS A 127 -34.23 -19.74 6.63
N THR A 128 -34.76 -18.95 7.56
CA THR A 128 -34.32 -18.93 8.96
C THR A 128 -35.49 -19.37 9.83
N PHE A 129 -35.31 -20.36 10.69
CA PHE A 129 -36.40 -20.80 11.58
C PHE A 129 -35.90 -21.32 12.91
N PHE A 130 -36.79 -21.30 13.89
CA PHE A 130 -36.53 -21.57 15.29
C PHE A 130 -37.33 -22.79 15.72
N LYS A 131 -36.66 -23.74 16.35
CA LYS A 131 -37.25 -25.00 16.82
C LYS A 131 -36.69 -25.40 18.18
N ASN A 132 -37.30 -26.40 18.81
CA ASN A 132 -36.85 -26.99 20.07
C ASN A 132 -36.58 -25.95 21.19
N LEU A 133 -37.56 -25.08 21.46
CA LEU A 133 -37.48 -24.10 22.54
C LEU A 133 -37.68 -24.77 23.90
N ASN A 134 -36.74 -24.54 24.82
CA ASN A 134 -36.81 -24.97 26.20
C ASN A 134 -36.41 -23.80 27.10
N LEU A 135 -37.28 -23.38 28.02
CA LEU A 135 -37.04 -22.25 28.92
C LEU A 135 -37.42 -22.63 30.35
N THR A 136 -36.63 -22.18 31.32
CA THR A 136 -36.95 -22.28 32.75
C THR A 136 -36.84 -20.89 33.36
N PHE A 137 -37.98 -20.35 33.77
CA PHE A 137 -38.08 -19.11 34.51
C PHE A 137 -38.10 -19.40 36.01
N THR A 138 -37.21 -18.77 36.77
CA THR A 138 -37.02 -19.03 38.20
C THR A 138 -37.17 -17.75 39.00
N GLN A 139 -38.09 -17.73 39.97
CA GLN A 139 -38.20 -16.67 40.97
C GLN A 139 -37.96 -17.22 42.39
N THR A 140 -37.01 -16.65 43.12
CA THR A 140 -36.79 -16.93 44.55
C THR A 140 -37.58 -15.94 45.42
N LEU A 141 -38.18 -16.39 46.53
CA LEU A 141 -39.09 -15.60 47.38
C LEU A 141 -38.52 -14.25 47.86
N ASN A 142 -37.20 -14.16 48.06
CA ASN A 142 -36.50 -12.95 48.52
C ASN A 142 -35.81 -12.16 47.39
N SER A 143 -35.95 -12.59 46.13
CA SER A 143 -35.39 -11.91 44.96
C SER A 143 -36.51 -11.17 44.21
N PRO A 144 -36.38 -9.86 43.96
CA PRO A 144 -37.31 -9.12 43.13
C PRO A 144 -37.06 -9.33 41.64
N LYS A 145 -36.13 -10.20 41.22
CA LYS A 145 -35.86 -10.49 39.80
C LYS A 145 -35.98 -11.97 39.50
N ILE A 146 -36.52 -12.26 38.31
CA ILE A 146 -36.58 -13.60 37.73
C ILE A 146 -35.25 -13.89 37.00
N SER A 147 -34.80 -15.14 36.99
CA SER A 147 -33.76 -15.60 36.07
C SER A 147 -34.35 -16.52 35.03
N VAL A 148 -33.79 -16.49 33.81
CA VAL A 148 -34.15 -17.41 32.73
C VAL A 148 -32.92 -18.20 32.31
N VAL A 149 -33.08 -19.50 32.13
CA VAL A 149 -32.10 -20.39 31.51
C VAL A 149 -32.82 -21.30 30.53
N GLY A 150 -32.14 -21.77 29.50
CA GLY A 150 -32.79 -22.58 28.48
C GLY A 150 -32.01 -22.65 27.18
N THR A 151 -32.55 -23.36 26.21
CA THR A 151 -31.99 -23.45 24.86
C THR A 151 -33.05 -23.28 23.78
N VAL A 152 -32.62 -22.83 22.61
CA VAL A 152 -33.40 -22.82 21.37
C VAL A 152 -32.47 -23.22 20.23
N VAL A 153 -32.98 -23.92 19.22
CA VAL A 153 -32.22 -24.18 18.00
C VAL A 153 -32.68 -23.21 16.92
N VAL A 154 -31.75 -22.40 16.41
CA VAL A 154 -31.97 -21.60 15.20
C VAL A 154 -31.34 -22.31 14.01
N VAL A 155 -32.07 -22.37 12.90
CA VAL A 155 -31.54 -22.79 11.61
C VAL A 155 -31.31 -21.53 10.78
N VAL A 156 -30.06 -21.24 10.42
CA VAL A 156 -29.68 -20.07 9.60
C VAL A 156 -28.90 -20.58 8.39
N LEU A 157 -29.30 -20.20 7.18
CA LEU A 157 -28.64 -20.62 5.93
C LEU A 157 -28.45 -22.16 5.82
N GLY A 158 -29.37 -22.94 6.40
CA GLY A 158 -29.33 -24.41 6.42
C GLY A 158 -28.59 -25.04 7.60
N GLU A 159 -27.86 -24.27 8.40
CA GLU A 159 -27.08 -24.78 9.55
C GLU A 159 -27.88 -24.67 10.86
N SER A 160 -27.94 -25.76 11.63
CA SER A 160 -28.64 -25.80 12.94
C SER A 160 -27.69 -25.41 14.08
N ILE A 161 -28.05 -24.38 14.83
CA ILE A 161 -27.22 -23.78 15.88
C ILE A 161 -28.02 -23.73 17.17
N GLU A 162 -27.49 -24.35 18.23
CA GLU A 162 -28.07 -24.24 19.57
C GLU A 162 -27.63 -22.93 20.23
N LEU A 163 -28.61 -22.19 20.76
CA LEU A 163 -28.44 -20.95 21.50
C LEU A 163 -28.93 -21.14 22.95
N THR A 164 -28.30 -20.46 23.90
CA THR A 164 -28.72 -20.40 25.30
C THR A 164 -29.50 -19.13 25.61
N ALA A 165 -30.59 -19.25 26.36
CA ALA A 165 -31.42 -18.14 26.80
C ALA A 165 -30.83 -17.41 28.02
N SER A 166 -30.94 -16.08 28.05
CA SER A 166 -30.65 -15.23 29.21
C SER A 166 -31.45 -13.93 29.17
N LEU A 167 -31.46 -13.15 30.26
CA LEU A 167 -31.98 -11.77 30.27
C LEU A 167 -30.81 -10.78 30.12
N ASN A 168 -30.94 -9.80 29.22
CA ASN A 168 -29.96 -8.72 29.08
C ASN A 168 -30.13 -7.64 30.18
N SER A 169 -29.33 -6.57 30.13
CA SER A 169 -29.39 -5.47 31.10
C SER A 169 -30.69 -4.68 31.08
N GLU A 170 -31.44 -4.76 29.99
CA GLU A 170 -32.75 -4.13 29.79
C GLU A 170 -33.90 -5.09 30.12
N ASP A 171 -33.61 -6.20 30.81
CA ASP A 171 -34.58 -7.21 31.21
C ASP A 171 -35.30 -7.89 30.02
N GLN A 172 -34.67 -7.90 28.84
CA GLN A 172 -35.16 -8.56 27.62
C GLN A 172 -34.61 -9.97 27.48
N LEU A 173 -35.43 -10.90 26.99
CA LEU A 173 -34.99 -12.26 26.67
C LEU A 173 -34.10 -12.23 25.41
N ILE A 174 -32.88 -12.75 25.55
CA ILE A 174 -31.91 -12.90 24.45
C ILE A 174 -31.43 -14.34 24.38
N PHE A 175 -31.08 -14.79 23.18
CA PHE A 175 -30.49 -16.09 22.93
C PHE A 175 -29.12 -15.90 22.29
N THR A 176 -28.10 -16.50 22.88
CA THR A 176 -26.70 -16.37 22.43
C THR A 176 -26.11 -17.75 22.14
N LYS A 177 -25.10 -17.82 21.27
CA LYS A 177 -24.41 -19.08 20.98
C LYS A 177 -23.91 -19.81 22.25
N THR A 178 -24.19 -21.11 22.37
CA THR A 178 -23.83 -21.93 23.55
C THR A 178 -22.32 -22.06 23.76
N ASP A 179 -21.53 -22.19 22.67
CA ASP A 179 -20.06 -22.19 22.72
C ASP A 179 -19.51 -20.92 22.05
N PRO A 180 -19.17 -19.87 22.83
CA PRO A 180 -18.68 -18.61 22.30
C PRO A 180 -17.30 -18.70 21.64
N ASN A 181 -16.56 -19.81 21.83
CA ASN A 181 -15.23 -20.00 21.21
C ASN A 181 -15.30 -20.80 19.90
N SER A 182 -16.44 -21.44 19.61
CA SER A 182 -16.64 -22.11 18.33
C SER A 182 -16.89 -21.08 17.24
N THR A 183 -16.24 -21.23 16.08
CA THR A 183 -16.53 -20.41 14.89
C THR A 183 -17.52 -21.16 14.01
N LEU A 184 -18.53 -20.46 13.49
CA LEU A 184 -19.45 -21.02 12.50
C LEU A 184 -19.18 -20.35 11.16
N THR A 185 -18.73 -21.10 10.18
CA THR A 185 -18.52 -20.58 8.82
C THR A 185 -19.79 -20.77 8.00
N VAL A 186 -20.35 -19.68 7.47
CA VAL A 186 -21.51 -19.69 6.57
C VAL A 186 -21.13 -19.18 5.18
N PRO A 187 -21.56 -19.83 4.10
CA PRO A 187 -21.29 -19.36 2.75
C PRO A 187 -22.13 -18.11 2.42
N ILE A 188 -21.47 -17.09 1.86
CA ILE A 188 -22.09 -15.92 1.23
C ILE A 188 -22.04 -16.16 -0.28
N GLN A 189 -23.06 -16.86 -0.80
CA GLN A 189 -23.08 -17.37 -2.17
C GLN A 189 -22.78 -16.26 -3.20
N GLY A 190 -21.80 -16.51 -4.07
CA GLY A 190 -21.31 -15.58 -5.09
C GLY A 190 -20.14 -14.69 -4.64
N TRP A 191 -19.86 -14.58 -3.33
CA TRP A 191 -18.89 -13.63 -2.78
C TRP A 191 -17.84 -14.22 -1.84
N GLY A 192 -18.16 -15.25 -1.05
CA GLY A 192 -17.21 -15.90 -0.16
C GLY A 192 -17.82 -16.55 1.07
N GLU A 193 -17.18 -16.41 2.22
CA GLU A 193 -17.58 -17.08 3.47
C GLU A 193 -17.52 -16.11 4.66
N MET A 194 -18.45 -16.23 5.61
CA MET A 194 -18.44 -15.47 6.86
C MET A 194 -18.23 -16.40 8.06
N ASP A 195 -17.20 -16.10 8.85
CA ASP A 195 -16.93 -16.76 10.12
C ASP A 195 -17.66 -16.03 11.26
N ILE A 196 -18.82 -16.55 11.66
CA ILE A 196 -19.65 -16.03 12.76
C ILE A 196 -19.02 -16.39 14.11
N THR A 197 -18.72 -15.37 14.90
CA THR A 197 -18.16 -15.47 16.26
C THR A 197 -19.20 -15.19 17.34
N SER A 198 -20.22 -14.38 17.04
CA SER A 198 -21.35 -14.13 17.93
C SER A 198 -22.65 -14.23 17.14
N LEU A 199 -23.63 -14.93 17.69
CA LEU A 199 -24.98 -15.00 17.15
C LEU A 199 -25.95 -14.66 18.27
N ILE A 200 -26.69 -13.58 18.11
CA ILE A 200 -27.64 -13.07 19.09
C ILE A 200 -29.01 -13.01 18.44
N VAL A 201 -29.99 -13.65 19.08
CA VAL A 201 -31.41 -13.51 18.74
C VAL A 201 -32.08 -12.79 19.88
N LYS A 202 -32.72 -11.67 19.57
CA LYS A 202 -33.40 -10.84 20.56
C LYS A 202 -34.90 -11.12 20.50
N SER A 203 -35.52 -11.25 21.66
CA SER A 203 -36.97 -11.20 21.80
C SER A 203 -37.45 -9.75 21.63
N PHE A 204 -38.64 -9.56 21.07
CA PHE A 204 -39.23 -8.24 20.93
C PHE A 204 -39.82 -7.77 22.26
N VAL A 205 -39.65 -6.48 22.59
CA VAL A 205 -40.38 -5.86 23.70
C VAL A 205 -41.46 -4.94 23.13
N PRO A 206 -42.74 -5.32 23.25
CA PRO A 206 -43.83 -4.48 22.77
C PRO A 206 -43.80 -3.09 23.39
N ASN A 207 -43.71 -2.08 22.53
CA ASN A 207 -43.92 -0.70 22.93
C ASN A 207 -45.41 -0.49 23.25
N ILE A 208 -45.75 -0.57 24.53
CA ILE A 208 -47.12 -0.43 25.04
C ILE A 208 -47.61 1.02 25.07
N ALA A 209 -46.82 2.00 24.61
CA ALA A 209 -47.27 3.38 24.51
C ALA A 209 -48.55 3.43 23.66
N GLY A 210 -49.57 4.14 24.15
CA GLY A 210 -50.85 4.27 23.46
C GLY A 210 -51.76 3.03 23.43
N LEU A 211 -51.38 1.91 24.06
CA LEU A 211 -52.26 0.73 24.17
C LEU A 211 -53.52 1.07 24.99
N GLN A 212 -54.69 0.95 24.37
CA GLN A 212 -56.00 1.24 24.98
C GLN A 212 -56.65 0.00 25.57
N THR A 213 -56.66 -1.11 24.83
CA THR A 213 -57.24 -2.39 25.28
C THR A 213 -56.41 -3.57 24.81
N ARG A 214 -56.32 -4.62 25.63
CA ARG A 214 -55.70 -5.91 25.27
C ARG A 214 -56.54 -7.07 25.83
N TYR A 215 -57.04 -7.93 24.95
CA TYR A 215 -57.76 -9.14 25.30
C TYR A 215 -56.94 -10.37 24.93
N THR A 216 -56.67 -11.24 25.90
CA THR A 216 -55.83 -12.46 25.74
C THR A 216 -56.61 -13.77 25.89
N PHE A 217 -57.89 -13.70 26.28
CA PHE A 217 -58.80 -14.86 26.37
C PHE A 217 -58.30 -16.00 27.29
N ASP A 218 -57.57 -15.66 28.35
CA ASP A 218 -57.05 -16.63 29.34
C ASP A 218 -58.04 -16.94 30.47
N GLU A 219 -59.20 -16.27 30.51
CA GLU A 219 -60.21 -16.46 31.56
C GLU A 219 -60.75 -17.89 31.56
N GLY A 220 -60.99 -18.42 30.35
CA GLY A 220 -61.37 -19.80 30.06
C GLY A 220 -62.57 -20.33 30.84
N ARG A 221 -63.46 -19.43 31.28
CA ARG A 221 -64.84 -19.66 31.76
C ARG A 221 -65.50 -18.31 32.09
N GLY A 222 -66.83 -18.30 32.16
CA GLY A 222 -67.62 -17.13 32.59
C GLY A 222 -68.09 -16.26 31.43
N ASP A 223 -68.72 -15.15 31.77
CA ASP A 223 -69.33 -14.19 30.83
C ASP A 223 -68.57 -12.87 30.72
N ARG A 224 -67.38 -12.74 31.33
CA ARG A 224 -66.54 -11.55 31.23
C ARG A 224 -65.18 -11.86 30.63
N ILE A 225 -64.71 -10.96 29.78
CA ILE A 225 -63.38 -10.96 29.18
C ILE A 225 -62.69 -9.69 29.68
N TYR A 226 -61.58 -9.86 30.40
CA TYR A 226 -60.93 -8.75 31.08
C TYR A 226 -59.92 -8.06 30.15
N ASP A 227 -59.98 -6.74 30.14
CA ASP A 227 -58.94 -5.93 29.52
C ASP A 227 -57.65 -5.98 30.36
N CYS A 228 -56.58 -6.39 29.70
CA CYS A 228 -55.26 -6.62 30.26
C CYS A 228 -54.26 -5.52 29.90
N ALA A 229 -54.73 -4.41 29.29
CA ALA A 229 -53.92 -3.21 29.17
C ALA A 229 -53.57 -2.69 30.58
N ALA A 230 -52.35 -2.16 30.77
CA ALA A 230 -51.86 -1.64 32.05
C ALA A 230 -52.51 -0.28 32.40
N SER A 231 -53.85 -0.20 32.33
CA SER A 231 -54.69 0.98 32.56
C SER A 231 -55.36 0.91 33.94
N ASN A 232 -55.50 2.06 34.59
CA ASN A 232 -56.25 2.19 35.85
C ASN A 232 -57.77 2.06 35.64
N GLU A 233 -58.25 2.18 34.41
CA GLU A 233 -59.65 2.04 34.05
C GLU A 233 -59.80 1.10 32.84
N PRO A 234 -59.99 -0.20 33.04
CA PRO A 234 -60.10 -1.18 31.95
C PRO A 234 -61.39 -1.05 31.14
N ILE A 235 -61.40 -1.58 29.91
CA ILE A 235 -62.62 -1.75 29.10
C ILE A 235 -62.96 -3.25 29.00
N ASP A 236 -63.70 -3.76 29.98
CA ASP A 236 -64.07 -5.19 30.02
C ASP A 236 -65.23 -5.50 29.07
N LEU A 237 -65.14 -6.64 28.38
CA LEU A 237 -66.21 -7.13 27.50
C LEU A 237 -67.07 -8.15 28.24
N THR A 238 -68.36 -8.18 27.93
CA THR A 238 -69.31 -9.15 28.48
C THR A 238 -69.93 -9.98 27.36
N VAL A 239 -69.89 -11.30 27.54
CA VAL A 239 -70.68 -12.27 26.80
C VAL A 239 -72.13 -12.13 27.26
N LYS A 240 -73.06 -11.86 26.35
CA LYS A 240 -74.47 -11.76 26.74
C LYS A 240 -74.99 -13.14 27.18
N THR A 241 -75.30 -13.28 28.47
CA THR A 241 -75.70 -14.54 29.14
C THR A 241 -76.98 -15.21 28.65
N ALA A 242 -77.74 -14.56 27.76
CA ALA A 242 -78.95 -15.12 27.16
C ALA A 242 -78.69 -16.16 26.05
N MET A 243 -77.45 -16.29 25.57
CA MET A 243 -77.04 -17.25 24.51
C MET A 243 -75.63 -17.85 24.82
N PRO A 244 -75.44 -18.55 25.95
CA PRO A 244 -74.12 -19.04 26.37
C PRO A 244 -73.50 -20.04 25.38
N GLU A 245 -74.30 -20.73 24.59
CA GLU A 245 -73.88 -21.70 23.57
C GLU A 245 -73.15 -21.09 22.36
N THR A 246 -73.15 -19.76 22.21
CA THR A 246 -72.48 -19.09 21.08
C THR A 246 -71.00 -18.79 21.35
N VAL A 247 -70.50 -19.11 22.55
CA VAL A 247 -69.13 -18.87 22.99
C VAL A 247 -68.58 -20.10 23.69
N GLU A 248 -67.41 -20.58 23.27
CA GLU A 248 -66.76 -21.76 23.85
C GLU A 248 -65.31 -21.46 24.26
N TRP A 249 -64.98 -21.86 25.49
CA TRP A 249 -63.64 -21.76 26.06
C TRP A 249 -62.93 -23.12 25.89
N GLU A 250 -62.54 -23.46 24.66
CA GLU A 250 -61.98 -24.77 24.32
C GLU A 250 -60.56 -24.98 24.87
N LYS A 251 -59.70 -23.96 24.73
CA LYS A 251 -58.30 -23.99 25.15
C LYS A 251 -58.00 -22.74 25.97
N VAL A 252 -56.88 -22.74 26.68
CA VAL A 252 -56.44 -21.52 27.35
C VAL A 252 -55.82 -20.58 26.32
N GLY A 253 -56.18 -19.29 26.38
CA GLY A 253 -55.65 -18.27 25.49
C GLY A 253 -56.40 -18.19 24.16
N ASN A 254 -57.56 -18.86 24.06
CA ASN A 254 -58.47 -18.70 22.94
C ASN A 254 -59.93 -18.55 23.38
N LEU A 255 -60.73 -17.90 22.54
CA LEU A 255 -62.18 -17.83 22.64
C LEU A 255 -62.79 -18.22 21.30
N THR A 256 -63.58 -19.29 21.28
CA THR A 256 -64.26 -19.75 20.07
C THR A 256 -65.65 -19.14 20.00
N LEU A 257 -65.95 -18.47 18.88
CA LEU A 257 -67.24 -17.87 18.61
C LEU A 257 -68.00 -18.71 17.59
N ARG A 258 -69.23 -19.12 17.94
CA ARG A 258 -70.08 -19.99 17.12
C ARG A 258 -71.41 -19.32 16.79
N GLN A 259 -72.07 -19.83 15.75
CA GLN A 259 -73.45 -19.51 15.43
C GLN A 259 -74.38 -20.63 15.90
N VAL A 260 -75.56 -20.26 16.39
CA VAL A 260 -76.63 -21.20 16.76
C VAL A 260 -77.87 -20.91 15.93
N LEU A 261 -78.49 -21.98 15.42
CA LEU A 261 -79.72 -21.91 14.63
C LEU A 261 -80.92 -22.09 15.57
N GLU A 262 -81.76 -21.07 15.67
CA GLU A 262 -83.07 -21.18 16.32
C GLU A 262 -84.11 -21.60 15.28
N ALA A 263 -84.87 -22.66 15.57
CA ALA A 263 -85.96 -23.10 14.70
C ALA A 263 -87.10 -22.08 14.73
N SER A 264 -87.56 -21.62 13.57
CA SER A 264 -88.76 -20.76 13.50
C SER A 264 -89.99 -21.55 13.94
N GLU A 265 -90.88 -20.94 14.73
CA GLU A 265 -92.18 -21.52 15.09
C GLU A 265 -93.18 -21.54 13.92
N GLU A 266 -92.87 -20.88 12.79
CA GLU A 266 -93.70 -20.89 11.58
C GLU A 266 -92.98 -21.57 10.40
N ASP A 267 -93.65 -22.54 9.77
CA ASP A 267 -93.17 -23.39 8.65
C ASP A 267 -92.78 -22.63 7.34
N LYS A 268 -92.57 -21.30 7.38
CA LYS A 268 -92.28 -20.46 6.20
C LYS A 268 -91.10 -19.49 6.35
N GLU A 269 -90.44 -19.43 7.50
CA GLU A 269 -89.26 -18.57 7.69
C GLU A 269 -87.97 -19.38 7.72
N GLU A 270 -86.88 -18.81 7.19
CA GLU A 270 -85.53 -19.36 7.34
C GLU A 270 -85.13 -19.38 8.83
N PRO A 271 -84.40 -20.41 9.31
CA PRO A 271 -83.97 -20.48 10.69
C PRO A 271 -83.14 -19.25 11.09
N LYS A 272 -83.43 -18.67 12.25
CA LYS A 272 -82.78 -17.45 12.72
C LYS A 272 -81.36 -17.80 13.20
N VAL A 273 -80.36 -17.20 12.56
CA VAL A 273 -78.94 -17.33 12.96
C VAL A 273 -78.69 -16.40 14.14
N LEU A 274 -78.32 -16.95 15.29
CA LEU A 274 -78.02 -16.22 16.52
C LEU A 274 -76.54 -16.35 16.88
N GLN A 275 -75.94 -15.23 17.28
CA GLN A 275 -74.63 -15.18 17.91
C GLN A 275 -74.57 -13.98 18.85
N ALA A 276 -74.23 -14.19 20.12
CA ALA A 276 -74.12 -13.08 21.07
C ALA A 276 -72.94 -12.15 20.71
N PRO A 277 -73.15 -10.83 20.55
CA PRO A 277 -72.04 -9.89 20.51
C PRO A 277 -71.33 -9.86 21.87
N LEU A 278 -70.00 -9.76 21.85
CA LEU A 278 -69.20 -9.41 23.02
C LEU A 278 -69.18 -7.89 23.13
N LEU A 279 -69.75 -7.31 24.19
CA LEU A 279 -69.95 -5.85 24.29
C LEU A 279 -69.15 -5.28 25.46
N SER A 280 -68.59 -4.08 25.28
CA SER A 280 -68.02 -3.31 26.39
C SER A 280 -69.08 -3.05 27.45
N SER A 281 -68.78 -3.45 28.68
CA SER A 281 -69.60 -3.17 29.85
C SER A 281 -69.41 -1.71 30.28
N ASP A 282 -70.50 -0.97 30.46
CA ASP A 282 -70.47 0.36 31.09
C ASP A 282 -70.98 0.31 32.54
N ASP A 283 -71.35 -0.87 33.04
CA ASP A 283 -72.11 -1.04 34.28
C ASP A 283 -71.27 -1.16 35.56
N ASP A 284 -69.93 -1.21 35.50
CA ASP A 284 -69.13 -1.66 36.66
C ASP A 284 -68.09 -0.68 37.23
N THR A 285 -68.03 0.57 36.77
CA THR A 285 -67.16 1.59 37.39
C THR A 285 -67.99 2.76 37.93
N GLN A 286 -68.33 2.72 39.21
CA GLN A 286 -68.94 3.85 39.95
C GLN A 286 -68.07 5.13 40.03
N SER A 287 -66.97 5.23 39.28
CA SER A 287 -65.95 6.29 39.44
C SER A 287 -65.76 7.20 38.22
N SER A 288 -66.18 6.82 37.00
CA SER A 288 -65.99 7.64 35.80
C SER A 288 -67.35 7.98 35.17
N ASN A 289 -67.67 9.27 35.03
CA ASN A 289 -68.88 9.77 34.35
C ASN A 289 -68.79 9.66 32.80
N ILE A 290 -67.91 8.79 32.28
CA ILE A 290 -67.49 8.73 30.88
C ILE A 290 -67.60 7.27 30.42
N SER A 291 -68.29 7.00 29.29
CA SER A 291 -68.50 5.63 28.80
C SER A 291 -67.21 5.02 28.23
N SER A 292 -67.15 3.69 28.10
CA SER A 292 -66.01 3.02 27.47
C SER A 292 -65.79 3.47 26.02
N ALA A 293 -66.86 3.72 25.27
CA ALA A 293 -66.78 4.27 23.92
C ALA A 293 -66.23 5.70 23.91
N SER A 294 -66.66 6.56 24.84
CA SER A 294 -66.17 7.93 24.98
C SER A 294 -64.65 7.99 25.18
N ARG A 295 -64.11 7.11 26.02
CA ARG A 295 -62.67 7.04 26.32
C ARG A 295 -61.85 6.68 25.08
N LEU A 296 -62.30 5.69 24.31
CA LEU A 296 -61.64 5.31 23.05
C LEU A 296 -61.74 6.43 22.00
N ILE A 297 -62.88 7.09 21.92
CA ILE A 297 -63.07 8.24 21.02
C ILE A 297 -62.11 9.37 21.39
N GLU A 298 -62.02 9.74 22.66
CA GLU A 298 -61.11 10.78 23.14
C GLU A 298 -59.65 10.42 22.84
N ALA A 299 -59.24 9.19 23.19
CA ALA A 299 -57.87 8.73 22.98
C ALA A 299 -57.44 8.71 21.51
N CYS A 300 -58.30 8.22 20.60
CA CYS A 300 -58.00 8.21 19.16
C CYS A 300 -58.09 9.62 18.55
N THR A 301 -59.01 10.47 19.04
CA THR A 301 -59.13 11.85 18.55
C THR A 301 -57.95 12.72 18.96
N GLU A 302 -57.38 12.50 20.14
CA GLU A 302 -56.21 13.23 20.63
C GLU A 302 -54.98 13.03 19.74
N THR A 303 -54.77 11.82 19.25
CA THR A 303 -53.62 11.46 18.41
C THR A 303 -53.92 11.57 16.93
N GLU A 304 -55.19 11.43 16.54
CA GLU A 304 -55.63 11.22 15.14
C GLU A 304 -55.09 9.92 14.53
N GLU A 305 -54.81 8.93 15.38
CA GLU A 305 -54.16 7.67 14.99
C GLU A 305 -54.85 6.45 15.63
N ILE A 306 -54.71 5.28 14.99
CA ILE A 306 -55.22 4.01 15.51
C ILE A 306 -54.38 2.83 15.00
N THR A 307 -54.23 1.80 15.84
CA THR A 307 -53.83 0.47 15.39
C THR A 307 -54.76 -0.60 15.96
N ILE A 308 -55.25 -1.49 15.10
CA ILE A 308 -56.00 -2.68 15.49
C ILE A 308 -55.09 -3.89 15.24
N VAL A 309 -54.81 -4.67 16.28
CA VAL A 309 -54.02 -5.90 16.21
C VAL A 309 -54.94 -7.08 16.51
N ALA A 310 -54.93 -8.10 15.65
CA ALA A 310 -55.75 -9.29 15.83
C ALA A 310 -54.98 -10.57 15.52
N TRP A 311 -54.96 -11.49 16.49
CA TRP A 311 -54.63 -12.90 16.30
C TRP A 311 -55.93 -13.70 16.28
N LEU A 312 -56.25 -14.25 15.11
CA LEU A 312 -57.52 -14.92 14.88
C LEU A 312 -57.38 -16.08 13.91
N LYS A 313 -58.33 -16.99 13.97
CA LYS A 313 -58.44 -18.12 13.07
C LYS A 313 -59.90 -18.27 12.64
N PRO A 314 -60.26 -17.82 11.43
CA PRO A 314 -61.62 -17.97 10.94
C PRO A 314 -62.01 -19.45 10.83
N GLU A 315 -63.23 -19.82 11.25
CA GLU A 315 -63.73 -21.19 11.03
C GLU A 315 -63.98 -21.46 9.55
N ASN A 316 -64.38 -20.42 8.80
CA ASN A 316 -64.57 -20.47 7.36
C ASN A 316 -64.09 -19.17 6.70
N ALA A 317 -63.03 -19.26 5.90
CA ALA A 317 -62.48 -18.15 5.13
C ALA A 317 -63.51 -17.41 4.25
N SER A 318 -64.51 -18.13 3.73
CA SER A 318 -65.50 -17.66 2.75
C SER A 318 -66.83 -17.19 3.35
N GLN A 319 -66.86 -16.93 4.66
CA GLN A 319 -68.06 -16.44 5.33
C GLN A 319 -68.63 -15.19 4.64
N GLY A 320 -69.97 -15.10 4.51
CA GLY A 320 -70.62 -13.94 3.91
C GLY A 320 -70.32 -12.67 4.70
N GLY A 321 -69.69 -11.68 4.05
CA GLY A 321 -69.01 -10.59 4.75
C GLY A 321 -69.42 -9.16 4.38
N PRO A 322 -68.84 -8.16 5.08
CA PRO A 322 -67.82 -8.33 6.11
C PRO A 322 -68.42 -8.86 7.42
N ALA A 323 -68.01 -10.07 7.82
CA ALA A 323 -68.29 -10.66 9.11
C ALA A 323 -67.43 -9.92 10.14
N ARG A 324 -68.03 -9.42 11.22
CA ARG A 324 -67.39 -8.43 12.09
C ARG A 324 -66.59 -9.09 13.19
N ILE A 325 -65.29 -8.90 13.12
CA ILE A 325 -64.33 -9.39 14.11
C ILE A 325 -64.30 -8.42 15.29
N PHE A 326 -64.04 -7.13 15.02
CA PHE A 326 -63.86 -6.11 16.06
C PHE A 326 -64.29 -4.74 15.55
N ALA A 327 -65.12 -4.00 16.29
CA ALA A 327 -65.63 -2.70 15.86
C ALA A 327 -65.98 -1.79 17.02
N LEU A 328 -65.88 -0.47 16.81
CA LEU A 328 -66.59 0.51 17.62
C LEU A 328 -67.81 0.98 16.82
N SER A 329 -68.98 0.43 17.17
CA SER A 329 -70.19 0.61 16.36
C SER A 329 -71.46 0.71 17.21
N ARG A 330 -72.49 1.31 16.61
CA ARG A 330 -73.85 1.33 17.15
C ARG A 330 -74.73 0.29 16.44
N ASN A 331 -74.56 0.12 15.13
CA ASN A 331 -75.33 -0.81 14.30
C ASN A 331 -74.53 -1.15 13.02
N THR A 332 -75.20 -1.73 12.01
CA THR A 332 -74.54 -2.09 10.76
C THR A 332 -74.06 -0.89 9.93
N GLY A 333 -74.83 0.18 9.86
CA GLY A 333 -74.52 1.42 9.13
C GLY A 333 -73.60 2.38 9.89
N ASP A 334 -73.75 2.47 11.22
CA ASP A 334 -73.08 3.45 12.07
C ASP A 334 -71.90 2.84 12.85
N ARG A 335 -70.69 3.15 12.39
CA ARG A 335 -69.41 2.68 12.96
C ARG A 335 -68.35 3.78 12.85
N HIS A 336 -67.45 3.82 13.84
CA HIS A 336 -66.26 4.67 13.81
C HIS A 336 -65.09 3.92 13.18
N PHE A 337 -64.90 2.66 13.58
CA PHE A 337 -64.04 1.70 12.89
C PHE A 337 -64.64 0.28 12.93
N MET A 338 -64.22 -0.59 12.00
CA MET A 338 -64.58 -2.01 11.97
C MET A 338 -63.51 -2.81 11.24
N LEU A 339 -63.04 -3.91 11.85
CA LEU A 339 -62.28 -4.99 11.24
C LEU A 339 -63.22 -6.18 11.01
N GLY A 340 -63.20 -6.72 9.80
CA GLY A 340 -63.96 -7.90 9.43
C GLY A 340 -63.25 -8.72 8.36
N HIS A 341 -63.82 -9.87 8.02
CA HIS A 341 -63.33 -10.67 6.89
C HIS A 341 -64.49 -11.30 6.12
N GLY A 342 -64.16 -11.97 5.04
CA GLY A 342 -65.07 -12.87 4.33
C GLY A 342 -65.24 -12.48 2.87
N ARG A 343 -66.23 -13.11 2.23
CA ARG A 343 -66.55 -12.95 0.82
C ARG A 343 -67.52 -11.77 0.62
N TYR A 344 -67.25 -10.93 -0.36
CA TYR A 344 -68.10 -9.78 -0.70
C TYR A 344 -68.65 -9.89 -2.13
N SER A 345 -69.96 -9.71 -2.31
CA SER A 345 -70.67 -10.07 -3.54
C SER A 345 -70.49 -9.10 -4.72
N SER A 346 -69.98 -7.89 -4.50
CA SER A 346 -69.85 -6.86 -5.54
C SER A 346 -68.58 -6.96 -6.41
N THR A 347 -67.59 -7.76 -6.01
CA THR A 347 -66.28 -7.87 -6.69
C THR A 347 -66.18 -9.04 -7.68
N GLY A 348 -67.26 -9.80 -7.92
CA GLY A 348 -67.32 -10.82 -8.98
C GLY A 348 -66.42 -12.05 -8.80
N GLY A 349 -65.74 -12.20 -7.66
CA GLY A 349 -64.86 -13.34 -7.35
C GLY A 349 -65.32 -14.16 -6.13
N ASP A 350 -64.89 -15.42 -6.06
CA ASP A 350 -64.98 -16.32 -4.89
C ASP A 350 -63.92 -16.00 -3.79
N SER A 351 -63.24 -14.86 -3.85
CA SER A 351 -62.05 -14.57 -3.04
C SER A 351 -62.34 -14.02 -1.63
N THR A 352 -61.47 -14.39 -0.68
CA THR A 352 -61.57 -14.12 0.76
C THR A 352 -60.54 -13.09 1.20
N GLN A 353 -60.92 -12.07 1.98
CA GLN A 353 -60.00 -11.01 2.39
C GLN A 353 -60.39 -10.42 3.75
N TYR A 354 -59.47 -9.70 4.38
CA TYR A 354 -59.73 -8.83 5.52
C TYR A 354 -60.17 -7.45 5.03
N ARG A 355 -61.06 -6.82 5.77
CA ARG A 355 -61.60 -5.50 5.47
C ARG A 355 -61.60 -4.63 6.71
N VAL A 356 -61.17 -3.40 6.54
CA VAL A 356 -61.25 -2.37 7.57
C VAL A 356 -62.11 -1.24 7.06
N ARG A 357 -63.01 -0.74 7.89
CA ARG A 357 -63.72 0.51 7.64
C ARG A 357 -63.37 1.52 8.71
N TYR A 358 -63.18 2.76 8.31
CA TYR A 358 -62.71 3.84 9.18
C TYR A 358 -63.40 5.17 8.81
N LYS A 359 -63.68 6.03 9.79
CA LYS A 359 -64.46 7.26 9.57
C LYS A 359 -63.60 8.51 9.73
N THR A 360 -63.52 9.34 8.69
CA THR A 360 -62.77 10.63 8.65
C THR A 360 -63.66 11.83 8.31
N THR A 361 -63.13 13.05 8.35
CA THR A 361 -63.85 14.28 7.94
C THR A 361 -64.32 14.26 6.49
N GLU A 362 -63.57 13.59 5.61
CA GLU A 362 -63.87 13.46 4.18
C GLU A 362 -64.80 12.28 3.90
N HIS A 363 -64.77 11.24 4.75
CA HIS A 363 -65.61 10.04 4.65
C HIS A 363 -66.58 9.89 5.83
N ARG A 364 -67.49 10.86 5.97
CA ARG A 364 -68.40 10.97 7.13
C ARG A 364 -69.44 9.88 7.26
N ASP A 365 -69.81 9.22 6.17
CA ASP A 365 -70.81 8.15 6.17
C ASP A 365 -70.18 6.77 6.45
N GLY A 366 -68.87 6.73 6.77
CA GLY A 366 -68.16 5.50 7.13
C GLY A 366 -67.97 4.54 5.96
N GLU A 367 -68.04 5.05 4.72
CA GLU A 367 -67.88 4.31 3.47
C GLU A 367 -66.43 3.98 3.13
N LEU A 368 -65.46 4.70 3.72
CA LEU A 368 -64.05 4.44 3.54
C LEU A 368 -63.71 3.02 4.01
N GLU A 369 -63.11 2.27 3.10
CA GLU A 369 -62.86 0.84 3.26
C GLU A 369 -61.47 0.49 2.70
N PHE A 370 -60.71 -0.23 3.51
CA PHE A 370 -59.42 -0.82 3.15
C PHE A 370 -59.58 -2.32 3.09
N HIS A 371 -58.79 -2.96 2.24
CA HIS A 371 -58.80 -4.41 2.12
C HIS A 371 -57.43 -4.98 1.87
N SER A 372 -57.19 -6.15 2.45
CA SER A 372 -56.06 -6.97 2.06
C SER A 372 -56.29 -7.59 0.68
N ASP A 373 -55.23 -8.11 0.08
CA ASP A 373 -55.26 -8.84 -1.18
C ASP A 373 -56.23 -10.01 -1.14
N LEU A 374 -56.74 -10.37 -2.32
CA LEU A 374 -57.63 -11.51 -2.50
C LEU A 374 -56.94 -12.82 -2.08
N GLY A 375 -57.61 -13.61 -1.22
CA GLY A 375 -57.14 -14.91 -0.73
C GLY A 375 -56.37 -14.87 0.59
N THR A 376 -56.10 -13.68 1.15
CA THR A 376 -55.33 -13.51 2.40
C THR A 376 -56.06 -13.97 3.65
N ALA A 377 -57.40 -13.98 3.65
CA ALA A 377 -58.17 -14.55 4.77
C ALA A 377 -58.31 -16.05 4.57
N THR A 378 -57.59 -16.85 5.37
CA THR A 378 -57.62 -18.32 5.34
C THR A 378 -58.26 -18.89 6.63
N THR A 379 -58.20 -20.21 6.82
CA THR A 379 -58.60 -20.88 8.06
C THR A 379 -57.40 -21.18 8.98
N ASP A 380 -56.23 -20.64 8.66
CA ASP A 380 -55.02 -20.75 9.46
C ASP A 380 -54.98 -19.62 10.49
N LEU A 381 -54.25 -19.82 11.59
CA LEU A 381 -54.02 -18.76 12.57
C LEU A 381 -53.28 -17.61 11.89
N THR A 382 -53.89 -16.44 11.91
CA THR A 382 -53.42 -15.26 11.15
C THR A 382 -53.24 -14.08 12.09
N TYR A 383 -52.14 -13.37 11.90
CA TYR A 383 -51.85 -12.09 12.53
C TYR A 383 -52.25 -10.95 11.58
N VAL A 384 -53.30 -10.23 11.91
CA VAL A 384 -53.81 -9.12 11.10
C VAL A 384 -53.60 -7.84 11.88
N VAL A 385 -52.91 -6.88 11.26
CA VAL A 385 -52.73 -5.54 11.83
C VAL A 385 -53.22 -4.50 10.85
N PHE A 386 -54.00 -3.53 11.34
CA PHE A 386 -54.34 -2.32 10.61
C PHE A 386 -53.79 -1.12 11.35
N THR A 387 -53.05 -0.26 10.66
CA THR A 387 -52.53 1.00 11.20
C THR A 387 -53.13 2.17 10.41
N ARG A 388 -53.39 3.28 11.11
CA ARG A 388 -53.70 4.58 10.51
C ARG A 388 -52.95 5.64 11.31
N SER A 389 -51.96 6.28 10.68
CA SER A 389 -51.22 7.41 11.25
C SER A 389 -51.97 8.72 11.04
N LYS A 390 -51.46 9.85 11.52
CA LYS A 390 -52.08 11.15 11.29
C LYS A 390 -51.91 11.59 9.83
N ASP A 391 -52.95 12.17 9.22
CA ASP A 391 -52.82 12.90 7.96
C ASP A 391 -52.04 14.21 8.19
N ASP A 392 -50.80 14.27 7.71
CA ASP A 392 -49.91 15.42 7.83
C ASP A 392 -49.87 16.29 6.55
N GLY A 393 -50.68 15.94 5.55
CA GLY A 393 -50.74 16.61 4.25
C GLY A 393 -49.59 16.26 3.30
N SER A 394 -48.77 15.26 3.63
CA SER A 394 -47.81 14.66 2.69
C SER A 394 -48.51 13.70 1.72
N GLU A 395 -47.84 13.37 0.61
CA GLU A 395 -48.28 12.34 -0.35
C GLU A 395 -47.91 10.91 0.12
N GLN A 396 -47.60 10.72 1.42
CA GLN A 396 -47.21 9.42 1.97
C GLN A 396 -48.44 8.62 2.42
N GLU A 397 -48.37 7.30 2.23
CA GLU A 397 -49.38 6.35 2.66
C GLU A 397 -49.50 6.36 4.19
N ASN A 398 -50.73 6.47 4.67
CA ASN A 398 -51.01 6.71 6.09
C ASN A 398 -52.07 5.75 6.65
N ALA A 399 -52.53 4.80 5.85
CA ALA A 399 -53.37 3.66 6.23
C ALA A 399 -52.77 2.37 5.67
N GLN A 400 -52.51 1.37 6.53
CA GLN A 400 -51.79 0.15 6.13
C GLN A 400 -52.43 -1.09 6.75
N ILE A 401 -52.46 -2.20 5.99
CA ILE A 401 -52.84 -3.54 6.48
C ILE A 401 -51.64 -4.47 6.35
N TYR A 402 -51.33 -5.16 7.44
CA TYR A 402 -50.31 -6.18 7.52
C TYR A 402 -50.94 -7.54 7.76
N ILE A 403 -50.46 -8.55 7.04
CA ILE A 403 -50.82 -9.96 7.23
C ILE A 403 -49.54 -10.70 7.62
N ASN A 404 -49.57 -11.38 8.77
CA ASN A 404 -48.44 -12.12 9.30
C ASN A 404 -47.16 -11.29 9.41
N GLY A 405 -47.28 -10.00 9.77
CA GLY A 405 -46.15 -9.09 9.96
C GLY A 405 -45.62 -8.44 8.67
N ILE A 406 -46.14 -8.81 7.50
CA ILE A 406 -45.75 -8.27 6.20
C ILE A 406 -46.81 -7.28 5.70
N LEU A 407 -46.36 -6.15 5.15
CA LEU A 407 -47.24 -5.16 4.54
C LEU A 407 -47.96 -5.79 3.35
N ASN A 408 -49.29 -5.72 3.35
CA ASN A 408 -50.12 -6.31 2.31
C ASN A 408 -50.92 -5.26 1.53
N PHE A 409 -51.29 -4.17 2.19
CA PHE A 409 -52.02 -3.07 1.55
C PHE A 409 -51.62 -1.75 2.19
N GLU A 410 -51.52 -0.70 1.39
CA GLU A 410 -51.32 0.67 1.84
C GLU A 410 -52.09 1.64 0.95
N ASP A 411 -52.53 2.76 1.54
CA ASP A 411 -53.23 3.82 0.84
C ASP A 411 -52.98 5.18 1.51
N GLN A 412 -53.05 6.25 0.72
CA GLN A 412 -53.06 7.61 1.23
C GLN A 412 -54.50 8.05 1.46
N VAL A 413 -54.82 8.40 2.71
CA VAL A 413 -56.18 8.72 3.13
C VAL A 413 -56.23 10.14 3.65
N GLU A 414 -57.09 10.95 3.03
CA GLU A 414 -57.34 12.32 3.47
C GLU A 414 -58.35 12.39 4.63
N GLY A 415 -58.17 13.42 5.45
CA GLY A 415 -59.14 13.83 6.46
C GLY A 415 -58.76 13.44 7.88
N SER A 416 -59.40 14.12 8.83
CA SER A 416 -59.05 14.10 10.26
C SER A 416 -60.17 13.48 11.12
N LEU A 417 -59.84 13.15 12.37
CA LEU A 417 -60.81 12.80 13.41
C LEU A 417 -61.42 14.03 14.12
N THR A 418 -60.92 15.23 13.82
CA THR A 418 -61.44 16.50 14.31
C THR A 418 -61.96 17.39 13.18
N ASP A 419 -63.05 18.14 13.43
CA ASP A 419 -63.52 19.14 12.49
C ASP A 419 -62.65 20.40 12.52
N SER A 420 -62.92 21.37 11.62
CA SER A 420 -62.17 22.63 11.54
C SER A 420 -62.22 23.51 12.81
N ARG A 421 -62.93 23.10 13.85
CA ARG A 421 -63.00 23.77 15.17
C ARG A 421 -62.39 22.91 16.29
N GLY A 422 -61.68 21.83 15.94
CA GLY A 422 -61.06 20.90 16.88
C GLY A 422 -62.06 20.02 17.63
N ARG A 423 -63.27 19.80 17.09
CA ARG A 423 -64.28 18.94 17.73
C ARG A 423 -64.22 17.52 17.14
N PRO A 424 -64.31 16.45 17.95
CA PRO A 424 -64.33 15.08 17.45
C PRO A 424 -65.48 14.87 16.44
N ILE A 425 -65.18 14.28 15.28
CA ILE A 425 -66.21 13.83 14.32
C ILE A 425 -66.80 12.47 14.70
N TRP A 426 -66.05 11.70 15.47
CA TRP A 426 -66.55 10.52 16.15
C TRP A 426 -67.45 10.97 17.29
N LYS A 427 -68.75 10.76 17.11
CA LYS A 427 -69.74 11.14 18.10
C LYS A 427 -69.75 10.13 19.24
N ASP A 428 -69.70 10.68 20.45
CA ASP A 428 -70.00 9.94 21.68
C ASP A 428 -71.51 10.00 21.92
N GLU A 429 -72.21 8.98 21.45
CA GLU A 429 -73.58 8.71 21.88
C GLU A 429 -73.52 7.50 22.81
N SER A 430 -74.32 7.48 23.88
CA SER A 430 -74.44 6.37 24.85
C SER A 430 -74.88 5.02 24.24
N LYS A 431 -74.89 4.92 22.91
CA LYS A 431 -75.31 3.79 22.07
C LYS A 431 -74.17 3.18 21.25
N TYR A 432 -72.97 3.78 21.22
CA TYR A 432 -71.80 3.12 20.62
C TYR A 432 -71.17 2.18 21.64
N LYS A 433 -70.80 0.98 21.19
CA LYS A 433 -70.11 -0.02 22.02
C LYS A 433 -68.90 -0.54 21.28
N LEU A 434 -67.84 -0.84 22.03
CA LEU A 434 -66.80 -1.71 21.52
C LEU A 434 -67.42 -3.11 21.44
N VAL A 435 -67.45 -3.69 20.24
CA VAL A 435 -68.07 -4.97 19.96
C VAL A 435 -67.09 -5.91 19.28
N MET A 436 -67.15 -7.18 19.65
CA MET A 436 -66.36 -8.25 19.05
C MET A 436 -67.28 -9.41 18.66
N GLY A 437 -66.97 -10.05 17.54
CA GLY A 437 -67.70 -11.20 17.02
C GLY A 437 -69.04 -10.89 16.35
N ASN A 438 -69.60 -9.68 16.46
CA ASN A 438 -70.86 -9.29 15.82
C ASN A 438 -71.06 -7.75 15.79
N VAL A 439 -72.32 -7.28 15.75
CA VAL A 439 -72.75 -5.87 15.86
C VAL A 439 -73.42 -5.54 17.20
N ALA A 440 -73.42 -4.27 17.59
CA ALA A 440 -74.04 -3.80 18.84
C ALA A 440 -75.59 -3.72 18.79
N SER A 441 -76.23 -3.86 17.63
CA SER A 441 -77.66 -3.58 17.43
C SER A 441 -78.60 -4.67 17.97
N PHE A 442 -78.84 -4.68 19.29
CA PHE A 442 -79.82 -5.55 19.94
C PHE A 442 -80.81 -4.79 20.87
N GLU A 443 -80.81 -3.45 20.88
CA GLU A 443 -81.67 -2.66 21.79
C GLU A 443 -82.89 -2.00 21.12
N GLN A 444 -83.35 -2.44 19.94
CA GLN A 444 -84.66 -2.03 19.43
C GLN A 444 -85.70 -3.14 19.59
N GLU A 445 -86.85 -2.71 20.12
CA GLU A 445 -88.06 -3.47 20.42
C GLU A 445 -88.52 -4.30 19.21
N GLU A 446 -89.08 -5.47 19.53
CA GLU A 446 -90.03 -6.28 18.77
C GLU A 446 -90.31 -5.77 17.34
N ASP A 447 -89.59 -6.33 16.37
CA ASP A 447 -89.92 -6.54 14.95
C ASP A 447 -88.70 -6.18 14.07
N GLU A 448 -88.20 -7.18 13.33
CA GLU A 448 -87.08 -7.14 12.36
C GLU A 448 -85.64 -7.13 12.93
N VAL A 449 -85.12 -8.32 13.28
CA VAL A 449 -83.67 -8.57 13.40
C VAL A 449 -83.08 -8.71 12.00
N GLU A 450 -82.88 -7.59 11.29
CA GLU A 450 -82.53 -7.66 9.85
C GLU A 450 -81.03 -7.60 9.53
N ASP A 451 -80.11 -7.45 10.49
CA ASP A 451 -78.72 -7.16 10.10
C ASP A 451 -77.66 -7.84 10.99
N ASN A 452 -77.68 -9.17 11.03
CA ASN A 452 -76.66 -10.01 11.66
C ASN A 452 -75.36 -10.04 10.82
N ARG A 453 -74.21 -9.69 11.43
CA ARG A 453 -72.87 -9.77 10.83
C ARG A 453 -71.91 -10.57 11.70
N ALA A 454 -72.46 -11.61 12.35
CA ALA A 454 -71.77 -12.61 13.14
C ALA A 454 -70.43 -13.02 12.52
N TRP A 455 -69.40 -13.24 13.32
CA TRP A 455 -68.12 -13.79 12.90
C TRP A 455 -67.87 -15.11 13.65
N VAL A 456 -67.53 -16.17 12.91
CA VAL A 456 -67.24 -17.49 13.51
C VAL A 456 -65.77 -17.85 13.35
N GLY A 457 -65.17 -18.32 14.45
CA GLY A 457 -63.76 -18.64 14.52
C GLY A 457 -63.19 -18.53 15.93
N GLU A 458 -61.88 -18.67 16.02
CA GLU A 458 -61.10 -18.60 17.26
C GLU A 458 -60.39 -17.24 17.38
N LEU A 459 -60.52 -16.57 18.52
CA LEU A 459 -59.79 -15.36 18.85
C LEU A 459 -58.72 -15.69 19.87
N HIS A 460 -57.48 -15.26 19.62
CA HIS A 460 -56.33 -15.54 20.50
C HIS A 460 -55.77 -14.26 21.14
N ARG A 461 -55.82 -13.14 20.42
CA ARG A 461 -55.42 -11.83 20.96
C ARG A 461 -56.07 -10.71 20.17
N ILE A 462 -56.61 -9.70 20.86
CA ILE A 462 -57.08 -8.45 20.22
C ILE A 462 -56.52 -7.27 20.99
N GLU A 463 -55.90 -6.33 20.29
CA GLU A 463 -55.33 -5.11 20.87
C GLU A 463 -55.75 -3.87 20.07
N LEU A 464 -55.91 -2.76 20.78
CA LEU A 464 -56.24 -1.47 20.21
C LEU A 464 -55.25 -0.43 20.73
N TYR A 465 -54.57 0.28 19.84
CA TYR A 465 -53.70 1.41 20.17
C TYR A 465 -54.32 2.69 19.65
N ASN A 466 -54.13 3.80 20.36
CA ASN A 466 -54.42 5.15 19.87
C ASN A 466 -53.23 5.76 19.12
N ARG A 467 -52.34 4.94 18.57
CA ARG A 467 -51.22 5.38 17.73
C ARG A 467 -51.05 4.41 16.57
N ALA A 468 -50.41 4.86 15.50
CA ALA A 468 -49.94 3.95 14.46
C ALA A 468 -48.70 3.19 14.96
N LEU A 469 -48.74 1.86 14.92
CA LEU A 469 -47.52 1.07 15.04
C LEU A 469 -46.69 1.24 13.76
N SER A 470 -45.37 1.33 13.88
CA SER A 470 -44.50 1.33 12.71
C SER A 470 -44.45 -0.06 12.06
N ALA A 471 -44.08 -0.13 10.78
CA ALA A 471 -43.86 -1.40 10.08
C ALA A 471 -42.88 -2.32 10.84
N GLU A 472 -41.84 -1.73 11.44
CA GLU A 472 -40.87 -2.43 12.29
C GLU A 472 -41.53 -3.02 13.57
N GLU A 473 -42.36 -2.23 14.28
CA GLU A 473 -43.08 -2.71 15.46
C GLU A 473 -44.09 -3.83 15.14
N VAL A 474 -44.65 -3.85 13.93
CA VAL A 474 -45.54 -4.91 13.44
C VAL A 474 -44.76 -6.15 13.02
N TYR A 475 -43.65 -5.96 12.30
CA TYR A 475 -42.77 -7.03 11.85
C TYR A 475 -42.15 -7.78 13.03
N GLN A 476 -41.55 -7.08 14.00
CA GLN A 476 -40.89 -7.68 15.16
C GLN A 476 -41.86 -8.42 16.11
N GLN A 477 -43.17 -8.10 16.06
CA GLN A 477 -44.18 -8.86 16.80
C GLN A 477 -44.42 -10.25 16.22
N TYR A 478 -44.19 -10.43 14.92
CA TYR A 478 -44.39 -11.72 14.24
C TYR A 478 -43.07 -12.46 13.97
N TYR A 479 -42.01 -11.73 13.59
CA TYR A 479 -40.73 -12.28 13.14
C TYR A 479 -39.58 -12.04 14.14
N PRO A 480 -38.64 -13.00 14.25
CA PRO A 480 -37.45 -12.85 15.10
C PRO A 480 -36.42 -11.87 14.53
N THR A 481 -35.74 -11.15 15.42
CA THR A 481 -34.55 -10.35 15.06
C THR A 481 -33.28 -11.17 15.26
N LEU A 482 -32.50 -11.30 14.19
CA LEU A 482 -31.21 -12.01 14.16
C LEU A 482 -30.08 -11.01 13.94
N GLU A 483 -29.04 -11.09 14.76
CA GLU A 483 -27.80 -10.34 14.61
C GLU A 483 -26.61 -11.30 14.77
N ALA A 484 -25.82 -11.47 13.70
CA ALA A 484 -24.61 -12.26 13.72
C ALA A 484 -23.39 -11.35 13.48
N ILE A 485 -22.36 -11.48 14.31
CA ILE A 485 -21.11 -10.73 14.17
C ILE A 485 -20.01 -11.72 13.83
N GLY A 486 -19.15 -11.36 12.88
CA GLY A 486 -18.12 -12.26 12.38
C GLY A 486 -17.05 -11.60 11.52
N GLN A 487 -16.36 -12.43 10.76
CA GLN A 487 -15.33 -12.03 9.82
C GLN A 487 -15.67 -12.56 8.43
N PHE A 488 -15.88 -11.66 7.47
CA PHE A 488 -16.17 -11.97 6.10
C PHE A 488 -14.88 -12.13 5.28
N ARG A 489 -14.75 -13.25 4.57
CA ARG A 489 -13.67 -13.56 3.65
C ARG A 489 -14.20 -13.54 2.23
N LEU A 490 -13.66 -12.63 1.41
CA LEU A 490 -13.94 -12.59 -0.01
C LEU A 490 -13.24 -13.75 -0.71
N GLN A 491 -14.00 -14.52 -1.50
CA GLN A 491 -13.45 -15.55 -2.37
C GLN A 491 -12.63 -14.90 -3.49
N ASP A 492 -11.41 -15.38 -3.71
CA ASP A 492 -10.47 -14.86 -4.71
C ASP A 492 -10.21 -13.33 -4.59
N GLY A 493 -10.33 -12.78 -3.38
CA GLY A 493 -10.09 -11.35 -3.12
C GLY A 493 -8.65 -10.93 -3.47
N PRO A 494 -8.43 -9.82 -4.21
CA PRO A 494 -7.09 -9.30 -4.44
C PRO A 494 -6.49 -8.72 -3.16
N THR A 495 -5.19 -8.87 -2.93
CA THR A 495 -4.50 -8.16 -1.83
C THR A 495 -4.75 -6.66 -1.95
N PRO A 496 -5.20 -5.93 -0.90
CA PRO A 496 -5.24 -6.34 0.51
C PRO A 496 -6.62 -6.80 1.03
N LEU A 497 -7.57 -7.14 0.15
CA LEU A 497 -8.91 -7.66 0.50
C LEU A 497 -8.94 -9.19 0.61
N ASP A 498 -7.79 -9.85 0.46
CA ASP A 498 -7.56 -11.27 0.70
C ASP A 498 -7.60 -11.66 2.18
N THR A 499 -7.59 -10.68 3.09
CA THR A 499 -7.73 -10.94 4.53
C THR A 499 -9.18 -10.73 4.99
N PRO A 500 -9.60 -11.38 6.10
CA PRO A 500 -10.95 -11.21 6.61
C PRO A 500 -11.29 -9.76 6.99
N LEU A 501 -12.53 -9.37 6.71
CA LEU A 501 -13.12 -8.06 7.00
C LEU A 501 -14.17 -8.20 8.10
N PRO A 502 -14.22 -7.31 9.11
CA PRO A 502 -15.30 -7.31 10.09
C PRO A 502 -16.67 -7.16 9.43
N ALA A 503 -17.61 -8.04 9.77
CA ALA A 503 -18.94 -8.02 9.19
C ALA A 503 -20.02 -8.34 10.22
N THR A 504 -21.19 -7.76 9.99
CA THR A 504 -22.43 -8.03 10.71
C THR A 504 -23.47 -8.51 9.72
N LEU A 505 -24.12 -9.62 10.03
CA LEU A 505 -25.25 -10.16 9.28
C LEU A 505 -26.52 -9.92 10.10
N THR A 506 -27.44 -9.14 9.55
CA THR A 506 -28.74 -8.84 10.14
C THR A 506 -29.86 -9.35 9.24
N LEU A 507 -30.99 -9.72 9.83
CA LEU A 507 -32.23 -9.89 9.07
C LEU A 507 -32.89 -8.53 8.95
N GLU A 508 -32.99 -7.98 7.74
CA GLU A 508 -33.59 -6.66 7.47
C GLU A 508 -35.09 -6.67 7.85
N GLN A 509 -35.62 -5.48 8.13
CA GLN A 509 -36.95 -5.26 8.66
C GLN A 509 -37.81 -4.49 7.65
N GLY A 510 -38.95 -5.05 7.28
CA GLY A 510 -39.80 -4.52 6.22
C GLY A 510 -40.02 -5.53 5.10
N GLY A 511 -41.09 -5.35 4.32
CA GLY A 511 -41.72 -6.37 3.47
C GLY A 511 -40.86 -7.10 2.43
N ASP A 512 -39.63 -6.65 2.16
CA ASP A 512 -38.73 -7.21 1.15
C ASP A 512 -37.83 -8.36 1.67
N ASN A 513 -37.78 -8.57 3.00
CA ASN A 513 -37.21 -9.75 3.67
C ASN A 513 -35.82 -10.19 3.20
N THR A 514 -34.85 -9.30 3.28
CA THR A 514 -33.47 -9.52 2.86
C THR A 514 -32.58 -9.87 4.06
N LEU A 515 -31.64 -10.82 3.89
CA LEU A 515 -30.49 -10.93 4.80
C LEU A 515 -29.48 -9.87 4.37
N GLU A 516 -29.13 -8.95 5.27
CA GLU A 516 -28.17 -7.89 5.01
C GLU A 516 -26.84 -8.24 5.67
N LEU A 517 -25.79 -8.38 4.86
CA LEU A 517 -24.41 -8.46 5.32
C LEU A 517 -23.79 -7.08 5.18
N THR A 518 -23.44 -6.47 6.30
CA THR A 518 -22.74 -5.19 6.36
C THR A 518 -21.28 -5.40 6.77
N VAL A 519 -20.36 -4.93 5.94
CA VAL A 519 -18.92 -4.86 6.23
C VAL A 519 -18.55 -3.43 6.56
N GLN A 520 -17.86 -3.24 7.68
CA GLN A 520 -17.35 -1.94 8.11
C GLN A 520 -15.94 -2.10 8.69
N GLU A 521 -14.97 -1.45 8.07
CA GLU A 521 -13.58 -1.46 8.53
C GLU A 521 -12.94 -0.09 8.38
N GLU A 522 -12.33 0.40 9.47
CA GLU A 522 -11.55 1.64 9.52
C GLU A 522 -10.05 1.34 9.73
N ALA A 523 -9.47 0.56 8.81
CA ALA A 523 -8.06 0.19 8.87
C ALA A 523 -7.35 0.49 7.55
N GLN A 524 -6.09 0.91 7.64
CA GLN A 524 -5.28 1.15 6.46
C GLN A 524 -4.89 -0.18 5.81
N ARG A 525 -5.23 -0.34 4.53
CA ARG A 525 -4.91 -1.52 3.72
C ARG A 525 -4.20 -1.11 2.44
N THR A 526 -2.97 -1.56 2.26
CA THR A 526 -2.09 -1.09 1.20
C THR A 526 -2.31 -1.85 -0.11
N VAL A 527 -2.70 -1.16 -1.18
CA VAL A 527 -2.74 -1.70 -2.55
C VAL A 527 -1.36 -1.57 -3.20
N THR A 528 -0.82 -0.36 -3.19
CA THR A 528 0.58 -0.04 -3.50
C THR A 528 1.09 0.98 -2.48
N PRO A 529 2.40 1.23 -2.33
CA PRO A 529 2.90 2.30 -1.45
C PRO A 529 2.32 3.70 -1.77
N GLN A 530 1.75 3.90 -2.96
CA GLN A 530 1.14 5.15 -3.42
C GLN A 530 -0.40 5.14 -3.42
N PHE A 531 -1.02 3.97 -3.21
CA PHE A 531 -2.47 3.78 -3.25
C PHE A 531 -2.88 2.82 -2.12
N TYR A 532 -3.67 3.29 -1.17
CA TYR A 532 -4.13 2.46 -0.06
C TYR A 532 -5.54 2.84 0.38
N PHE A 533 -6.28 1.86 0.88
CA PHE A 533 -7.61 2.07 1.48
C PHE A 533 -7.44 2.54 2.92
N THR A 534 -8.32 3.43 3.36
CA THR A 534 -8.40 3.93 4.75
C THR A 534 -9.66 3.45 5.45
N SER A 535 -10.73 3.19 4.70
CA SER A 535 -11.91 2.50 5.19
C SER A 535 -12.60 1.72 4.08
N ILE A 536 -13.28 0.65 4.46
CA ILE A 536 -14.08 -0.19 3.56
C ILE A 536 -15.46 -0.34 4.19
N ASN A 537 -16.48 0.10 3.47
CA ASN A 537 -17.87 -0.07 3.85
C ASN A 537 -18.61 -0.75 2.69
N GLY A 538 -19.33 -1.83 2.95
CA GLY A 538 -20.11 -2.52 1.94
C GLY A 538 -21.36 -3.15 2.55
N VAL A 539 -22.43 -3.17 1.77
CA VAL A 539 -23.72 -3.74 2.13
C VAL A 539 -24.12 -4.71 1.04
N TRP A 540 -24.26 -5.98 1.41
CA TRP A 540 -24.78 -7.02 0.53
C TRP A 540 -26.16 -7.43 1.01
N ARG A 541 -27.13 -7.47 0.11
CA ARG A 541 -28.48 -7.97 0.39
C ARG A 541 -28.69 -9.31 -0.28
N GLN A 542 -29.24 -10.27 0.44
CA GLN A 542 -29.66 -11.52 -0.15
C GLN A 542 -31.05 -11.37 -0.76
N ILE A 543 -31.18 -11.66 -2.06
CA ILE A 543 -32.49 -11.80 -2.69
C ILE A 543 -33.09 -13.13 -2.21
N LEU A 544 -34.11 -13.06 -1.35
CA LEU A 544 -34.91 -14.21 -0.97
C LEU A 544 -36.08 -14.32 -1.95
N THR A 545 -36.07 -15.34 -2.80
CA THR A 545 -37.14 -15.62 -3.76
C THR A 545 -37.58 -17.07 -3.66
N ASP A 546 -38.89 -17.28 -3.79
CA ASP A 546 -39.50 -18.60 -3.88
C ASP A 546 -39.59 -19.09 -5.33
N ASP A 547 -39.15 -18.28 -6.30
CA ASP A 547 -39.06 -18.63 -7.72
C ASP A 547 -37.89 -19.61 -7.96
N PRO A 548 -38.16 -20.86 -8.36
CA PRO A 548 -37.13 -21.85 -8.64
C PRO A 548 -36.22 -21.50 -9.83
N ASP A 549 -36.63 -20.55 -10.69
CA ASP A 549 -35.86 -20.12 -11.87
C ASP A 549 -34.91 -18.94 -11.56
N THR A 550 -35.01 -18.33 -10.39
CA THR A 550 -34.13 -17.24 -9.95
C THR A 550 -33.07 -17.77 -8.98
N GLU A 551 -31.78 -17.65 -9.33
CA GLU A 551 -30.70 -18.06 -8.43
C GLU A 551 -30.72 -17.18 -7.15
N ALA A 552 -31.02 -17.79 -6.01
CA ALA A 552 -30.87 -17.14 -4.72
C ALA A 552 -29.39 -16.81 -4.47
N GLY A 553 -29.08 -15.58 -4.07
CA GLY A 553 -27.71 -15.13 -3.86
C GLY A 553 -27.62 -13.76 -3.21
N PHE A 554 -26.43 -13.40 -2.73
CA PHE A 554 -26.16 -12.05 -2.25
C PHE A 554 -25.82 -11.15 -3.42
N ILE A 555 -26.48 -9.99 -3.49
CA ILE A 555 -26.11 -8.89 -4.38
C ILE A 555 -25.40 -7.83 -3.55
N LEU A 556 -24.38 -7.18 -4.13
CA LEU A 556 -23.82 -5.98 -3.54
C LEU A 556 -24.81 -4.83 -3.80
N ASP A 557 -25.44 -4.35 -2.75
CA ASP A 557 -26.47 -3.31 -2.80
C ASP A 557 -25.82 -1.92 -2.86
N SER A 558 -24.83 -1.69 -1.99
CA SER A 558 -24.07 -0.44 -1.97
C SER A 558 -22.73 -0.63 -1.27
N GLY A 559 -21.79 0.28 -1.51
CA GLY A 559 -20.55 0.31 -0.74
C GLY A 559 -19.69 1.51 -1.10
N LYS A 560 -18.83 1.91 -0.15
CA LYS A 560 -17.88 3.00 -0.30
C LYS A 560 -16.52 2.60 0.25
N ILE A 561 -15.48 2.87 -0.52
CA ILE A 561 -14.09 2.71 -0.11
C ILE A 561 -13.43 4.08 -0.08
N ASN A 562 -13.05 4.52 1.12
CA ASN A 562 -12.19 5.67 1.25
C ASN A 562 -10.75 5.25 1.03
N SER A 563 -10.01 6.04 0.27
CA SER A 563 -8.64 5.70 -0.11
C SER A 563 -7.77 6.94 -0.24
N VAL A 564 -6.46 6.71 -0.41
CA VAL A 564 -5.48 7.74 -0.66
C VAL A 564 -4.63 7.38 -1.88
N LEU A 565 -4.65 8.25 -2.90
CA LEU A 565 -3.84 8.15 -4.12
C LEU A 565 -2.82 9.30 -4.17
N TRP A 566 -1.53 8.99 -4.11
CA TRP A 566 -0.44 9.97 -4.02
C TRP A 566 -0.66 11.04 -2.93
N GLY A 567 -1.34 10.69 -1.83
CA GLY A 567 -1.67 11.61 -0.73
C GLY A 567 -2.97 12.41 -0.91
N ASN A 568 -3.71 12.19 -2.00
CA ASN A 568 -5.04 12.77 -2.22
C ASN A 568 -6.11 11.78 -1.75
N ALA A 569 -7.05 12.24 -0.92
CA ALA A 569 -8.19 11.43 -0.53
C ALA A 569 -9.12 11.23 -1.73
N VAL A 570 -9.50 9.99 -1.99
CA VAL A 570 -10.46 9.60 -3.03
C VAL A 570 -11.45 8.62 -2.43
N GLU A 571 -12.73 8.99 -2.46
CA GLU A 571 -13.83 8.10 -2.12
C GLU A 571 -14.27 7.39 -3.41
N PHE A 572 -14.29 6.07 -3.38
CA PHE A 572 -14.80 5.25 -4.46
C PHE A 572 -16.13 4.61 -4.07
N ASP A 573 -17.08 4.60 -4.99
CA ASP A 573 -18.26 3.74 -4.91
C ASP A 573 -17.87 2.32 -5.32
N LEU A 574 -18.34 1.35 -4.54
CA LEU A 574 -18.12 -0.08 -4.77
C LEU A 574 -19.30 -0.63 -5.58
N GLU A 575 -19.01 -1.15 -6.77
CA GLU A 575 -20.00 -1.78 -7.66
C GLU A 575 -19.68 -3.26 -7.89
N GLY A 576 -20.73 -4.08 -7.95
CA GLY A 576 -20.64 -5.51 -8.26
C GLY A 576 -21.10 -5.80 -9.69
N GLU A 577 -20.58 -6.84 -10.33
CA GLU A 577 -21.15 -7.27 -11.62
C GLU A 577 -22.58 -7.80 -11.42
N SER A 578 -23.53 -7.27 -12.19
CA SER A 578 -24.98 -7.51 -12.16
C SER A 578 -25.45 -8.96 -12.27
N THR A 579 -24.55 -9.93 -12.43
CA THR A 579 -24.88 -11.36 -12.64
C THR A 579 -24.56 -12.25 -11.44
N GLY A 580 -24.11 -11.71 -10.30
CA GLY A 580 -24.03 -12.45 -9.02
C GLY A 580 -23.07 -13.66 -8.97
N GLN A 581 -22.31 -13.92 -10.04
CA GLN A 581 -21.55 -15.18 -10.19
C GLN A 581 -20.02 -15.07 -10.08
N SER A 582 -19.45 -13.87 -9.94
CA SER A 582 -18.01 -13.77 -9.69
C SER A 582 -17.72 -12.62 -8.74
N GLY A 583 -16.98 -12.85 -7.66
CA GLY A 583 -16.55 -11.84 -6.67
C GLY A 583 -15.66 -10.71 -7.23
N LYS A 584 -15.81 -10.38 -8.52
CA LYS A 584 -15.27 -9.20 -9.17
C LYS A 584 -16.11 -7.99 -8.79
N PHE A 585 -15.43 -6.93 -8.42
CA PHE A 585 -16.02 -5.66 -8.06
C PHE A 585 -15.20 -4.54 -8.70
N ARG A 586 -15.85 -3.41 -8.91
CA ARG A 586 -15.26 -2.21 -9.49
C ARG A 586 -15.38 -1.09 -8.49
N LEU A 587 -14.36 -0.25 -8.44
CA LEU A 587 -14.33 0.97 -7.64
C LEU A 587 -14.42 2.15 -8.60
N LEU A 588 -15.38 3.04 -8.40
CA LEU A 588 -15.64 4.16 -9.29
C LEU A 588 -15.56 5.49 -8.54
N ALA A 589 -14.78 6.44 -9.06
CA ALA A 589 -14.66 7.77 -8.49
C ALA A 589 -14.47 8.84 -9.57
N PRO A 590 -15.35 9.85 -9.68
CA PRO A 590 -16.69 9.92 -9.08
C PRO A 590 -17.68 9.00 -9.82
N ARG A 591 -18.87 8.82 -9.26
CA ARG A 591 -19.93 7.96 -9.80
C ARG A 591 -20.31 8.34 -11.23
N VAL A 592 -20.63 7.33 -12.03
CA VAL A 592 -21.18 7.45 -13.38
C VAL A 592 -22.68 7.14 -13.32
N PHE A 593 -23.53 7.91 -14.01
CA PHE A 593 -24.96 7.63 -14.03
C PHE A 593 -25.27 6.29 -14.73
N ASP A 594 -26.02 5.42 -14.07
CA ASP A 594 -26.43 4.10 -14.59
C ASP A 594 -27.47 4.17 -15.73
N GLU A 595 -28.19 5.28 -15.88
CA GLU A 595 -29.24 5.43 -16.89
C GLU A 595 -28.71 5.96 -18.24
N ILE A 596 -28.09 5.10 -19.04
CA ILE A 596 -27.96 5.35 -20.49
C ILE A 596 -29.33 5.09 -21.15
N ARG A 597 -30.30 5.97 -20.90
CA ARG A 597 -31.54 6.07 -21.68
C ARG A 597 -31.65 7.46 -22.26
N THR A 598 -30.90 7.67 -23.34
CA THR A 598 -31.04 8.77 -24.30
C THR A 598 -31.02 10.20 -23.73
N LEU A 599 -29.85 10.84 -23.63
CA LEU A 599 -29.68 12.31 -23.80
C LEU A 599 -28.18 12.68 -23.82
N ASP A 600 -27.88 13.84 -24.41
CA ASP A 600 -26.54 14.33 -24.82
C ASP A 600 -25.40 14.08 -23.82
N ALA A 601 -24.22 13.73 -24.35
CA ALA A 601 -23.00 13.32 -23.65
C ALA A 601 -22.36 14.35 -22.68
N THR A 602 -23.05 15.45 -22.37
CA THR A 602 -22.50 16.56 -21.59
C THR A 602 -22.61 16.41 -20.07
N ASN A 603 -23.43 15.49 -19.53
CA ASN A 603 -23.63 15.31 -18.08
C ASN A 603 -23.63 13.83 -17.64
N LEU A 604 -22.61 13.04 -18.02
CA LEU A 604 -22.51 11.61 -17.66
C LEU A 604 -21.87 11.33 -16.29
N PHE A 605 -21.23 12.34 -15.68
CA PHE A 605 -20.44 12.21 -14.45
C PHE A 605 -20.95 13.16 -13.37
N ASP A 606 -20.99 12.70 -12.12
CA ASP A 606 -21.47 13.50 -10.98
C ASP A 606 -20.59 14.71 -10.67
N SER A 607 -19.28 14.61 -10.91
CA SER A 607 -18.31 15.68 -10.68
C SER A 607 -16.98 15.41 -11.38
N GLU A 608 -16.05 16.35 -11.33
CA GLU A 608 -14.65 16.12 -11.71
C GLU A 608 -13.81 15.77 -10.47
N LEU A 609 -12.87 14.84 -10.61
CA LEU A 609 -11.94 14.43 -9.56
C LEU A 609 -10.55 15.02 -9.81
N ASP A 610 -10.10 15.85 -8.87
CA ASP A 610 -8.79 16.50 -8.91
C ASP A 610 -7.73 15.76 -8.07
N ILE A 611 -6.67 15.25 -8.71
CA ILE A 611 -5.49 14.69 -8.05
C ILE A 611 -4.35 15.72 -8.06
N LYS A 612 -4.02 16.27 -6.89
CA LYS A 612 -2.97 17.30 -6.73
C LYS A 612 -1.60 16.65 -6.62
N LEU A 613 -0.68 16.99 -7.53
CA LEU A 613 0.72 16.56 -7.52
C LEU A 613 1.61 17.61 -6.84
N GLU A 614 1.26 18.00 -5.60
CA GLU A 614 2.02 18.91 -4.69
C GLU A 614 3.03 19.88 -5.33
N GLY A 615 2.51 20.86 -6.08
CA GLY A 615 3.33 21.93 -6.66
C GLY A 615 3.95 21.61 -8.02
N LEU A 616 3.69 20.41 -8.59
CA LEU A 616 3.76 20.16 -10.02
C LEU A 616 2.49 20.68 -10.68
N ASN A 617 1.38 19.94 -10.66
CA ASN A 617 0.10 20.38 -11.21
C ASN A 617 -1.06 19.61 -10.57
N THR A 618 -2.29 19.91 -10.97
CA THR A 618 -3.47 19.10 -10.67
C THR A 618 -3.85 18.32 -11.93
N LEU A 619 -4.15 17.04 -11.76
CA LEU A 619 -4.74 16.19 -12.80
C LEU A 619 -6.24 16.13 -12.56
N THR A 620 -7.04 16.39 -13.59
CA THR A 620 -8.51 16.39 -13.50
C THR A 620 -9.08 15.23 -14.29
N PHE A 621 -9.74 14.30 -13.60
CA PHE A 621 -10.35 13.11 -14.19
C PHE A 621 -11.88 13.21 -14.11
N LEU A 622 -12.54 12.77 -15.17
CA LEU A 622 -13.98 12.56 -15.18
C LEU A 622 -14.37 11.29 -14.43
N SER A 623 -13.51 10.26 -14.44
CA SER A 623 -13.68 9.04 -13.64
C SER A 623 -12.36 8.27 -13.52
N ILE A 624 -12.17 7.59 -12.40
CA ILE A 624 -11.15 6.59 -12.15
C ILE A 624 -11.89 5.29 -11.81
N ILE A 625 -11.62 4.26 -12.59
CA ILE A 625 -12.18 2.92 -12.45
C ILE A 625 -11.05 2.00 -11.97
N VAL A 626 -11.24 1.36 -10.83
CA VAL A 626 -10.32 0.33 -10.31
C VAL A 626 -11.03 -1.01 -10.35
N GLU A 627 -10.53 -1.95 -11.15
CA GLU A 627 -11.12 -3.28 -11.29
C GLU A 627 -10.27 -4.30 -10.54
N SER A 628 -10.93 -5.18 -9.78
CA SER A 628 -10.29 -6.36 -9.20
C SER A 628 -10.09 -7.42 -10.28
N LEU A 629 -8.86 -7.95 -10.35
CA LEU A 629 -8.54 -9.08 -11.21
C LEU A 629 -8.44 -10.35 -10.38
N ASN A 630 -8.86 -11.48 -10.95
CA ASN A 630 -8.74 -12.76 -10.28
C ASN A 630 -7.24 -13.09 -10.08
N PRO A 631 -6.77 -13.38 -8.85
CA PRO A 631 -5.37 -13.70 -8.57
C PRO A 631 -4.83 -14.90 -9.38
N SER A 632 -5.72 -15.80 -9.82
CA SER A 632 -5.35 -16.93 -10.68
C SER A 632 -5.05 -16.56 -12.14
N GLU A 633 -5.48 -15.36 -12.59
CA GLU A 633 -5.41 -14.91 -13.98
C GLU A 633 -4.35 -13.82 -14.23
N ALA A 634 -3.91 -13.11 -13.18
CA ALA A 634 -3.01 -11.96 -13.33
C ALA A 634 -1.93 -11.87 -12.23
N THR A 635 -0.71 -11.48 -12.61
CA THR A 635 0.39 -11.20 -11.68
C THR A 635 0.23 -9.86 -10.93
N VAL A 636 -0.62 -8.96 -11.44
CA VAL A 636 -0.97 -7.67 -10.82
C VAL A 636 -2.46 -7.73 -10.47
N PRO A 637 -2.85 -7.65 -9.18
CA PRO A 637 -4.22 -7.94 -8.74
C PRO A 637 -5.22 -6.80 -8.99
N TRP A 638 -4.73 -5.62 -9.42
CA TRP A 638 -5.55 -4.44 -9.66
C TRP A 638 -5.25 -3.81 -11.01
N GLN A 639 -6.29 -3.41 -11.73
CA GLN A 639 -6.19 -2.55 -12.90
C GLN A 639 -6.84 -1.20 -12.63
N ILE A 640 -6.20 -0.12 -13.09
CA ILE A 640 -6.76 1.23 -13.06
C ILE A 640 -6.96 1.71 -14.48
N GLN A 641 -8.16 2.15 -14.78
CA GLN A 641 -8.50 2.94 -15.95
C GLN A 641 -8.92 4.35 -15.49
N SER A 642 -8.56 5.36 -16.27
CA SER A 642 -8.99 6.74 -15.99
C SER A 642 -9.58 7.37 -17.25
N ILE A 643 -10.60 8.19 -17.06
CA ILE A 643 -11.30 8.93 -18.10
C ILE A 643 -11.01 10.41 -17.82
N THR A 644 -10.54 11.15 -18.82
CA THR A 644 -10.24 12.58 -18.71
C THR A 644 -10.44 13.28 -20.04
N GLU A 645 -10.86 14.55 -20.01
CA GLU A 645 -10.86 15.42 -21.20
C GLU A 645 -9.49 16.07 -21.45
N MET A 646 -8.54 15.92 -20.52
CA MET A 646 -7.21 16.47 -20.64
C MET A 646 -6.49 15.84 -21.83
N LYS A 647 -6.31 16.61 -22.92
CA LYS A 647 -5.43 16.23 -24.03
C LYS A 647 -3.95 16.38 -23.67
N GLU A 648 -3.65 17.22 -22.68
CA GLU A 648 -2.30 17.56 -22.26
C GLU A 648 -2.24 18.03 -20.80
N VAL A 649 -1.11 17.77 -20.13
CA VAL A 649 -0.79 18.32 -18.81
C VAL A 649 0.63 18.88 -18.77
N LEU A 650 0.79 20.04 -18.13
CA LEU A 650 2.08 20.71 -17.92
C LEU A 650 2.65 20.33 -16.56
N LEU A 651 3.92 19.91 -16.50
CA LEU A 651 4.56 19.43 -15.27
C LEU A 651 6.00 19.97 -15.13
N PRO A 652 6.32 20.91 -14.21
CA PRO A 652 5.43 21.60 -13.27
C PRO A 652 4.68 22.80 -13.88
N ARG A 653 3.50 23.11 -13.32
CA ARG A 653 2.75 24.35 -13.52
C ARG A 653 3.50 25.51 -12.89
N LEU A 654 3.77 26.53 -13.69
CA LEU A 654 4.56 27.69 -13.30
C LEU A 654 3.77 28.59 -12.35
N ARG A 655 4.42 29.03 -11.26
CA ARG A 655 3.80 29.83 -10.19
C ARG A 655 3.70 31.32 -10.50
N ASP A 656 4.37 31.78 -11.54
CA ASP A 656 4.69 33.22 -11.70
C ASP A 656 3.74 33.97 -12.64
N GLY A 657 2.60 33.37 -13.04
CA GLY A 657 1.62 34.01 -13.92
C GLY A 657 2.10 34.28 -15.35
N ARG A 658 3.30 33.83 -15.73
CA ARG A 658 3.77 33.82 -17.12
C ARG A 658 2.88 32.89 -17.95
N LEU A 659 2.47 33.34 -19.14
CA LEU A 659 1.73 32.51 -20.09
C LEU A 659 2.54 31.25 -20.41
N PHE A 660 1.85 30.12 -20.60
CA PHE A 660 2.44 28.88 -21.09
C PHE A 660 3.34 29.19 -22.30
N ASP A 661 4.60 28.76 -22.22
CA ASP A 661 5.57 28.96 -23.28
C ASP A 661 5.90 27.61 -23.90
N TRP A 662 5.33 27.39 -25.09
CA TRP A 662 5.57 26.20 -25.91
C TRP A 662 7.05 26.00 -26.26
N ALA A 663 7.90 27.00 -25.99
CA ALA A 663 9.35 26.92 -26.19
C ALA A 663 10.15 26.36 -24.98
N VAL A 664 9.55 26.16 -23.80
CA VAL A 664 10.32 25.79 -22.58
C VAL A 664 9.62 24.87 -21.58
N ASP A 665 8.33 24.55 -21.73
CA ASP A 665 7.58 23.80 -20.71
C ASP A 665 7.43 22.30 -21.05
N PHE A 666 7.54 21.42 -20.04
CA PHE A 666 7.34 19.97 -20.22
C PHE A 666 5.85 19.66 -20.32
N LYS A 667 5.47 18.95 -21.39
CA LYS A 667 4.09 18.68 -21.77
C LYS A 667 3.88 17.18 -21.99
N LEU A 668 3.06 16.56 -21.15
CA LEU A 668 2.63 15.18 -21.32
C LEU A 668 1.28 15.15 -22.03
N LEU A 669 1.19 14.46 -23.17
CA LEU A 669 -0.04 14.31 -23.95
C LEU A 669 -0.82 13.07 -23.49
N ASN A 670 -2.15 13.14 -23.58
CA ASN A 670 -3.09 12.06 -23.24
C ASN A 670 -2.78 11.42 -21.85
N PRO A 671 -2.73 12.21 -20.77
CA PRO A 671 -2.47 11.70 -19.42
C PRO A 671 -3.50 10.66 -18.99
N ALA A 672 -3.05 9.50 -18.49
CA ALA A 672 -3.90 8.46 -17.93
C ALA A 672 -3.25 7.84 -16.68
N LEU A 673 -4.02 7.59 -15.64
CA LEU A 673 -3.57 6.81 -14.49
C LEU A 673 -3.56 5.32 -14.80
N GLY A 674 -2.63 4.60 -14.17
CA GLY A 674 -2.57 3.15 -14.21
C GLY A 674 -1.74 2.59 -13.05
N ILE A 675 -1.65 1.27 -12.99
CA ILE A 675 -0.71 0.55 -12.11
C ILE A 675 0.26 -0.24 -13.00
N GLU A 676 1.56 -0.08 -12.76
CA GLU A 676 2.62 -0.85 -13.41
C GLU A 676 3.71 -1.18 -12.39
N ASN A 677 4.19 -2.42 -12.35
CA ASN A 677 5.24 -2.87 -11.43
C ASN A 677 4.93 -2.52 -9.95
N ASP A 678 3.69 -2.80 -9.51
CA ASP A 678 3.17 -2.52 -8.16
C ASP A 678 3.28 -1.06 -7.70
N LYS A 679 3.21 -0.12 -8.66
CA LYS A 679 3.24 1.32 -8.40
C LYS A 679 2.15 2.03 -9.19
N LEU A 680 1.57 3.06 -8.57
CA LEU A 680 0.72 4.03 -9.26
C LEU A 680 1.57 4.84 -10.26
N VAL A 681 1.10 4.94 -11.51
CA VAL A 681 1.80 5.63 -12.60
C VAL A 681 0.89 6.62 -13.33
N LEU A 682 1.48 7.71 -13.83
CA LEU A 682 0.87 8.58 -14.82
C LEU A 682 1.47 8.25 -16.19
N LYS A 683 0.66 7.68 -17.08
CA LYS A 683 1.01 7.37 -18.45
C LYS A 683 0.65 8.52 -19.36
N GLY A 684 1.32 8.62 -20.49
CA GLY A 684 0.99 9.54 -21.57
C GLY A 684 2.00 9.42 -22.72
N THR A 685 2.03 10.44 -23.56
CA THR A 685 2.99 10.54 -24.67
C THR A 685 3.81 11.82 -24.53
N TRP A 686 5.13 11.73 -24.67
CA TRP A 686 6.03 12.87 -24.69
C TRP A 686 6.96 12.75 -25.90
N LEU A 687 6.97 13.78 -26.76
CA LEU A 687 7.73 13.79 -28.02
C LEU A 687 7.43 12.56 -28.92
N ASP A 688 6.15 12.22 -29.04
CA ASP A 688 5.64 11.06 -29.80
C ASP A 688 6.11 9.69 -29.29
N GLN A 689 6.68 9.62 -28.09
CA GLN A 689 7.02 8.36 -27.41
C GLN A 689 6.13 8.13 -26.18
N PRO A 690 5.70 6.88 -25.93
CA PRO A 690 5.05 6.52 -24.67
C PRO A 690 5.96 6.83 -23.47
N LEU A 691 5.38 7.34 -22.39
CA LEU A 691 6.09 7.66 -21.15
C LEU A 691 5.24 7.31 -19.94
N SER A 692 5.80 6.49 -19.04
CA SER A 692 5.25 6.22 -17.71
C SER A 692 6.03 7.03 -16.66
N LEU A 693 5.31 7.83 -15.88
CA LEU A 693 5.86 8.62 -14.77
C LEU A 693 5.44 7.99 -13.44
N TYR A 694 6.43 7.58 -12.67
CA TYR A 694 6.27 6.99 -11.34
C TYR A 694 6.42 8.09 -10.28
N GLY A 695 5.40 8.26 -9.43
CA GLY A 695 5.37 9.28 -8.38
C GLY A 695 5.78 8.74 -7.00
N TRP A 696 6.64 9.44 -6.27
CA TRP A 696 6.93 9.16 -4.84
C TRP A 696 7.44 10.40 -4.10
N ARG A 697 7.60 10.27 -2.77
CA ARG A 697 8.17 11.34 -1.93
C ARG A 697 9.64 11.09 -1.63
N ARG A 698 10.49 12.12 -1.82
CA ARG A 698 11.91 12.14 -1.43
C ARG A 698 12.18 13.39 -0.60
N GLN A 699 12.58 13.23 0.67
CA GLN A 699 12.87 14.33 1.60
C GLN A 699 11.75 15.39 1.70
N GLY A 700 10.48 14.97 1.71
CA GLY A 700 9.33 15.88 1.81
C GLY A 700 8.92 16.57 0.50
N GLN A 701 9.51 16.19 -0.64
CA GLN A 701 9.13 16.68 -1.97
C GLN A 701 8.54 15.55 -2.81
N PHE A 702 7.43 15.83 -3.50
CA PHE A 702 6.86 14.91 -4.49
C PHE A 702 7.71 14.95 -5.78
N VAL A 703 8.10 13.78 -6.26
CA VAL A 703 8.98 13.56 -7.39
C VAL A 703 8.27 12.62 -8.35
N MET A 704 8.23 12.97 -9.63
CA MET A 704 7.81 12.07 -10.69
C MET A 704 9.01 11.73 -11.55
N GLN A 705 9.31 10.44 -11.70
CA GLN A 705 10.41 9.96 -12.52
C GLN A 705 9.88 9.10 -13.66
N GLY A 706 10.43 9.27 -14.86
CA GLY A 706 10.16 8.39 -15.98
C GLY A 706 11.40 8.10 -16.78
N GLU A 707 11.29 7.15 -17.68
CA GLU A 707 12.30 6.84 -18.67
C GLU A 707 11.66 6.69 -20.04
N THR A 708 12.32 7.22 -21.05
CA THR A 708 11.93 7.03 -22.44
C THR A 708 13.17 6.95 -23.32
N SER A 709 13.04 6.33 -24.49
CA SER A 709 14.14 6.12 -25.42
C SER A 709 13.76 6.59 -26.82
N PHE A 710 14.75 7.14 -27.53
CA PHE A 710 14.61 7.64 -28.90
C PHE A 710 15.69 7.02 -29.77
N SER A 711 15.31 6.55 -30.96
CA SER A 711 16.24 6.12 -32.00
C SER A 711 16.20 7.14 -33.13
N MET A 712 17.26 7.94 -33.27
CA MET A 712 17.30 9.08 -34.17
C MET A 712 18.46 8.95 -35.16
N PRO A 713 18.22 8.91 -36.48
CA PRO A 713 19.30 8.93 -37.47
C PRO A 713 20.05 10.25 -37.40
N PHE A 714 21.38 10.20 -37.54
CA PHE A 714 22.22 11.39 -37.55
C PHE A 714 23.43 11.22 -38.47
N GLU A 715 23.86 12.34 -39.03
CA GLU A 715 25.13 12.45 -39.73
C GLU A 715 25.94 13.58 -39.11
N ILE A 716 27.19 13.30 -38.77
CA ILE A 716 28.09 14.30 -38.18
C ILE A 716 29.53 14.02 -38.61
N THR A 717 30.26 15.10 -38.91
CA THR A 717 31.71 15.06 -39.05
C THR A 717 32.33 15.70 -37.81
N LEU A 718 33.15 14.92 -37.10
CA LEU A 718 33.88 15.33 -35.90
C LEU A 718 35.34 15.52 -36.28
N GLY A 719 35.99 16.61 -35.88
CA GLY A 719 37.44 16.73 -36.03
C GLY A 719 37.96 18.16 -36.08
N PRO A 720 39.30 18.34 -35.98
CA PRO A 720 40.31 17.30 -35.73
C PRO A 720 40.17 16.63 -34.35
N ILE A 721 40.35 15.31 -34.31
CA ILE A 721 40.38 14.53 -33.07
C ILE A 721 41.79 14.63 -32.51
N PHE A 722 41.88 15.17 -31.30
CA PHE A 722 43.12 15.26 -30.55
C PHE A 722 43.18 14.11 -29.55
N GLU A 723 44.39 13.73 -29.13
CA GLU A 723 44.51 12.89 -27.95
C GLU A 723 44.03 13.73 -26.75
N PRO A 724 43.03 13.25 -25.99
CA PRO A 724 42.43 13.96 -24.88
C PRO A 724 43.47 14.65 -24.00
N GLY A 725 43.25 15.94 -23.73
CA GLY A 725 44.12 16.74 -22.85
C GLY A 725 45.49 17.08 -23.45
N THR A 726 45.73 16.80 -24.72
CA THR A 726 46.92 17.25 -25.47
C THR A 726 46.48 18.14 -26.64
N SER A 727 47.45 18.76 -27.32
CA SER A 727 47.23 19.43 -28.61
C SER A 727 47.70 18.55 -29.79
N ASP A 728 48.00 17.28 -29.52
CA ASP A 728 48.48 16.34 -30.53
C ASP A 728 47.29 15.80 -31.30
N LYS A 729 47.24 16.15 -32.58
CA LYS A 729 46.19 15.74 -33.51
C LYS A 729 46.41 14.30 -33.94
N ILE A 730 45.41 13.44 -33.76
CA ILE A 730 45.47 12.02 -34.13
C ILE A 730 44.86 11.78 -35.52
N VAL A 731 43.64 12.30 -35.76
CA VAL A 731 42.95 12.19 -37.05
C VAL A 731 42.25 13.50 -37.40
N GLU A 732 42.26 13.86 -38.69
CA GLU A 732 41.71 15.15 -39.16
C GLU A 732 40.19 15.22 -39.03
N GLN A 733 39.50 14.11 -39.30
CA GLN A 733 38.06 14.04 -39.22
C GLN A 733 37.57 12.59 -39.09
N VAL A 734 36.44 12.42 -38.42
CA VAL A 734 35.67 11.19 -38.31
C VAL A 734 34.26 11.51 -38.79
N ALA A 735 33.87 10.92 -39.92
CA ALA A 735 32.51 11.04 -40.45
C ALA A 735 31.66 9.87 -39.93
N ILE A 736 30.53 10.20 -39.32
CA ILE A 736 29.62 9.23 -38.72
C ILE A 736 28.26 9.40 -39.41
N SER A 737 27.72 8.30 -39.89
CA SER A 737 26.33 8.19 -40.37
C SER A 737 25.71 6.98 -39.68
N SER A 738 24.86 7.21 -38.68
CA SER A 738 24.33 6.14 -37.83
C SER A 738 22.99 6.51 -37.18
N VAL A 739 22.46 5.63 -36.33
CA VAL A 739 21.30 5.87 -35.48
C VAL A 739 21.76 6.05 -34.04
N MET A 740 21.47 7.21 -33.47
CA MET A 740 21.68 7.52 -32.05
C MET A 740 20.53 6.94 -31.24
N ASN A 741 20.81 5.92 -30.43
CA ASN A 741 19.90 5.39 -29.42
C ASN A 741 20.10 6.18 -28.13
N THR A 742 19.14 7.02 -27.79
CA THR A 742 19.22 7.90 -26.63
C THR A 742 18.21 7.46 -25.58
N THR A 743 18.64 7.28 -24.34
CA THR A 743 17.75 7.06 -23.18
C THR A 743 17.76 8.30 -22.29
N LEU A 744 16.56 8.74 -21.92
CA LEU A 744 16.34 9.87 -21.04
C LEU A 744 15.65 9.38 -19.78
N THR A 745 16.39 9.35 -18.68
CA THR A 745 15.80 9.18 -17.35
C THR A 745 15.50 10.58 -16.79
N LEU A 746 14.23 10.94 -16.74
CA LEU A 746 13.78 12.27 -16.36
C LEU A 746 13.13 12.30 -14.97
N GLU A 747 13.33 13.40 -14.27
CA GLU A 747 12.80 13.72 -12.96
C GLU A 747 12.08 15.07 -13.03
N LEU A 748 10.81 15.08 -12.66
CA LEU A 748 9.96 16.26 -12.56
C LEU A 748 9.69 16.55 -11.09
N THR A 749 9.93 17.79 -10.71
CA THR A 749 9.62 18.27 -9.36
C THR A 749 9.04 19.68 -9.41
N LYS A 750 8.58 20.20 -8.25
CA LYS A 750 8.21 21.61 -8.13
C LYS A 750 9.32 22.60 -8.52
N LEU A 751 10.58 22.16 -8.54
CA LEU A 751 11.74 22.99 -8.91
C LEU A 751 11.97 23.02 -10.43
N GLY A 752 11.38 22.09 -11.19
CA GLY A 752 11.53 22.03 -12.64
C GLY A 752 11.80 20.62 -13.17
N PHE A 753 12.33 20.61 -14.39
CA PHE A 753 12.70 19.42 -15.16
C PHE A 753 14.19 19.13 -15.00
N LEU A 754 14.52 17.85 -14.83
CA LEU A 754 15.89 17.35 -14.89
C LEU A 754 15.88 16.04 -15.68
N ALA A 755 16.65 15.91 -16.75
CA ALA A 755 16.83 14.63 -17.43
C ALA A 755 18.30 14.25 -17.50
N ARG A 756 18.61 13.03 -17.09
CA ARG A 756 19.88 12.39 -17.39
C ARG A 756 19.77 11.75 -18.76
N VAL A 757 20.65 12.15 -19.65
CA VAL A 757 20.68 11.68 -21.03
C VAL A 757 21.89 10.79 -21.22
N SER A 758 21.68 9.58 -21.73
CA SER A 758 22.71 8.71 -22.30
C SER A 758 22.43 8.50 -23.78
N GLY A 759 23.47 8.51 -24.60
CA GLY A 759 23.36 8.18 -26.03
C GLY A 759 24.34 7.08 -26.39
N SER A 760 23.94 6.14 -27.23
CA SER A 760 24.83 5.17 -27.85
C SER A 760 24.55 5.06 -29.34
N PHE A 761 25.59 4.74 -30.11
CA PHE A 761 25.48 4.51 -31.55
C PHE A 761 26.53 3.51 -32.00
N GLU A 762 26.24 2.82 -33.09
CA GLU A 762 27.19 1.93 -33.76
C GLU A 762 27.86 2.70 -34.91
N TRP A 763 29.16 2.52 -35.11
CA TRP A 763 29.90 3.17 -36.21
C TRP A 763 30.89 2.19 -36.84
N GLU A 764 30.85 2.11 -38.17
CA GLU A 764 31.77 1.32 -38.97
C GLU A 764 33.00 2.16 -39.32
N ASP A 765 34.20 1.65 -39.01
CA ASP A 765 35.44 2.34 -39.37
C ASP A 765 35.87 2.08 -40.83
N GLU A 766 36.96 2.72 -41.27
CA GLU A 766 37.49 2.54 -42.64
C GLU A 766 37.93 1.10 -42.97
N ALA A 767 38.03 0.23 -41.97
CA ALA A 767 38.40 -1.18 -42.11
C ALA A 767 37.18 -2.13 -42.04
N GLU A 768 35.96 -1.59 -42.17
CA GLU A 768 34.68 -2.33 -42.12
C GLU A 768 34.44 -3.02 -40.76
N ILE A 769 35.03 -2.48 -39.67
CA ILE A 769 34.82 -2.99 -38.31
C ILE A 769 33.75 -2.14 -37.61
N MET A 770 32.72 -2.82 -37.10
CA MET A 770 31.66 -2.21 -36.30
C MET A 770 32.12 -1.94 -34.87
N HIS A 771 31.95 -0.70 -34.42
CA HIS A 771 32.27 -0.24 -33.07
C HIS A 771 31.04 0.34 -32.39
N SER A 772 30.85 0.01 -31.11
CA SER A 772 29.79 0.58 -30.27
C SER A 772 30.35 1.69 -29.41
N PHE A 773 29.80 2.90 -29.54
CA PHE A 773 30.19 4.05 -28.74
C PHE A 773 29.08 4.49 -27.81
N THR A 774 29.47 4.95 -26.62
CA THR A 774 28.58 5.57 -25.66
C THR A 774 29.02 7.00 -25.40
N VAL A 775 28.10 7.94 -25.58
CA VAL A 775 28.28 9.35 -25.22
C VAL A 775 28.19 9.47 -23.69
N PRO A 776 29.17 10.10 -23.02
CA PRO A 776 29.14 10.28 -21.57
C PRO A 776 27.84 10.96 -21.13
N THR A 777 27.23 10.42 -20.07
CA THR A 777 25.97 10.97 -19.55
C THR A 777 26.09 12.44 -19.21
N PHE A 778 25.04 13.20 -19.51
CA PHE A 778 24.92 14.61 -19.16
C PHE A 778 23.51 14.91 -18.71
N ILE A 779 23.30 16.13 -18.21
CA ILE A 779 22.03 16.56 -17.63
C ILE A 779 21.43 17.68 -18.48
N LEU A 780 20.16 17.52 -18.84
CA LEU A 780 19.31 18.59 -19.33
C LEU A 780 18.51 19.16 -18.16
N SER A 781 18.62 20.47 -17.92
CA SER A 781 17.83 21.19 -16.92
C SER A 781 16.60 21.91 -17.51
N ARG A 782 16.38 21.75 -18.82
CA ARG A 782 15.21 22.24 -19.55
C ARG A 782 14.65 21.13 -20.42
N PRO A 783 13.31 21.01 -20.52
CA PRO A 783 12.70 19.98 -21.33
C PRO A 783 12.93 20.26 -22.82
N PRO A 784 13.40 19.29 -23.60
CA PRO A 784 13.45 19.39 -25.05
C PRO A 784 12.02 19.43 -25.64
N LEU A 785 11.86 20.21 -26.71
CA LEU A 785 10.58 20.41 -27.41
C LEU A 785 10.40 19.47 -28.60
N THR A 786 11.51 18.97 -29.14
CA THR A 786 11.53 18.04 -30.28
C THR A 786 12.60 16.98 -30.04
N PRO A 787 12.46 15.77 -30.61
CA PRO A 787 13.55 14.79 -30.63
C PRO A 787 14.85 15.38 -31.19
N ASN A 788 14.76 16.29 -32.16
CA ASN A 788 15.95 16.95 -32.73
C ASN A 788 16.74 17.77 -31.71
N GLN A 789 16.09 18.42 -30.73
CA GLN A 789 16.81 19.13 -29.67
C GLN A 789 17.56 18.18 -28.71
N ILE A 790 17.02 16.97 -28.49
CA ILE A 790 17.73 15.91 -27.77
C ILE A 790 18.97 15.51 -28.57
N LEU A 791 18.77 15.23 -29.87
CA LEU A 791 19.86 14.87 -30.76
C LEU A 791 20.93 15.96 -30.80
N GLU A 792 20.56 17.24 -30.94
CA GLU A 792 21.50 18.37 -30.91
C GLU A 792 22.32 18.40 -29.62
N ALA A 793 21.69 18.22 -28.45
CA ALA A 793 22.40 18.21 -27.18
C ALA A 793 23.35 17.00 -27.04
N VAL A 794 22.93 15.82 -27.50
CA VAL A 794 23.77 14.61 -27.50
C VAL A 794 24.92 14.77 -28.50
N LEU A 795 24.68 15.36 -29.68
CA LEU A 795 25.70 15.64 -30.68
C LEU A 795 26.67 16.73 -30.23
N GLU A 796 26.22 17.76 -29.52
CA GLU A 796 27.10 18.76 -28.90
C GLU A 796 27.99 18.08 -27.85
N ARG A 797 27.42 17.19 -27.02
CA ARG A 797 28.21 16.40 -26.07
C ARG A 797 29.21 15.50 -26.77
N LEU A 798 28.81 14.84 -27.85
CA LEU A 798 29.67 14.03 -28.72
C LEU A 798 30.80 14.88 -29.32
N ARG A 799 30.53 16.11 -29.78
CA ARG A 799 31.57 17.04 -30.27
C ARG A 799 32.57 17.41 -29.19
N VAL A 800 32.08 17.78 -28.01
CA VAL A 800 32.93 18.18 -26.85
C VAL A 800 33.72 17.00 -26.30
N GLN A 801 33.25 15.77 -26.51
CA GLN A 801 33.90 14.54 -26.04
C GLN A 801 34.47 13.71 -27.19
N ALA A 802 34.58 14.27 -28.39
CA ALA A 802 35.00 13.53 -29.59
C ALA A 802 36.40 12.93 -29.37
N ASP A 803 37.30 13.73 -28.81
CA ASP A 803 38.64 13.28 -28.39
C ASP A 803 38.56 12.10 -27.43
N VAL A 804 37.69 12.14 -26.43
CA VAL A 804 37.58 11.08 -25.40
C VAL A 804 36.98 9.80 -25.98
N ILE A 805 35.98 9.94 -26.84
CA ILE A 805 35.22 8.82 -27.42
C ILE A 805 36.07 8.11 -28.49
N PHE A 806 36.80 8.87 -29.32
CA PHE A 806 37.51 8.34 -30.48
C PHE A 806 39.01 8.14 -30.28
N ALA A 807 39.69 8.83 -29.37
CA ALA A 807 41.15 8.75 -29.32
C ALA A 807 41.69 7.34 -29.06
N ASN A 808 41.01 6.54 -28.24
CA ASN A 808 41.41 5.15 -28.02
C ASN A 808 41.45 4.32 -29.33
N GLN A 809 40.56 4.62 -30.28
CA GLN A 809 40.54 3.94 -31.57
C GLN A 809 41.75 4.28 -32.44
N TYR A 810 42.37 5.44 -32.21
CA TYR A 810 43.46 5.96 -33.03
C TYR A 810 44.83 6.04 -32.31
N ARG A 811 44.98 5.41 -31.13
CA ARG A 811 46.24 5.41 -30.35
C ARG A 811 47.44 4.75 -31.07
N HIS A 812 48.65 5.13 -30.66
CA HIS A 812 49.91 4.62 -31.22
C HIS A 812 50.11 3.10 -31.03
N ALA A 813 50.86 2.47 -31.95
CA ALA A 813 51.08 1.03 -31.97
C ALA A 813 51.87 0.43 -30.78
N THR A 814 52.56 1.26 -29.99
CA THR A 814 53.35 0.86 -28.79
C THR A 814 53.39 1.98 -27.75
N ASP A 815 53.00 1.69 -26.50
CA ASP A 815 53.05 2.60 -25.34
C ASP A 815 53.65 1.90 -24.11
N TYR A 816 53.86 2.63 -23.00
CA TYR A 816 54.29 2.02 -21.74
C TYR A 816 53.11 1.43 -20.97
N TYR A 817 53.29 0.19 -20.52
CA TYR A 817 52.34 -0.56 -19.71
C TYR A 817 53.03 -1.10 -18.46
N PHE A 818 52.25 -1.64 -17.52
CA PHE A 818 52.79 -2.24 -16.31
C PHE A 818 52.52 -3.74 -16.25
N ALA A 819 53.41 -4.45 -15.56
CA ALA A 819 53.24 -5.84 -15.18
C ALA A 819 53.72 -6.02 -13.73
N LEU A 820 53.33 -7.13 -13.09
CA LEU A 820 53.84 -7.51 -11.77
C LEU A 820 54.86 -8.63 -11.91
N VAL A 821 56.03 -8.44 -11.30
CA VAL A 821 57.10 -9.44 -11.20
C VAL A 821 57.45 -9.59 -9.73
N ASP A 822 57.15 -10.74 -9.12
CA ASP A 822 57.32 -10.97 -7.68
C ASP A 822 56.70 -9.84 -6.81
N ASN A 823 55.46 -9.43 -7.12
CA ASN A 823 54.73 -8.31 -6.52
C ASN A 823 55.41 -6.93 -6.66
N LYS A 824 56.42 -6.79 -7.51
CA LYS A 824 57.04 -5.50 -7.82
C LYS A 824 56.51 -5.00 -9.17
N PRO A 825 56.12 -3.73 -9.27
CA PRO A 825 55.69 -3.14 -10.52
C PRO A 825 56.87 -3.04 -11.50
N LEU A 826 56.66 -3.53 -12.71
CA LEU A 826 57.54 -3.47 -13.86
C LEU A 826 56.89 -2.55 -14.91
N ILE A 827 57.63 -1.59 -15.45
CA ILE A 827 57.22 -0.79 -16.62
C ILE A 827 57.89 -1.35 -17.89
N TYR A 828 57.13 -1.53 -18.96
CA TYR A 828 57.66 -1.99 -20.26
C TYR A 828 57.02 -1.23 -21.42
N LEU A 829 57.76 -1.07 -22.52
CA LEU A 829 57.25 -0.47 -23.77
C LEU A 829 56.75 -1.59 -24.69
N GLY A 830 55.48 -1.56 -25.09
CA GLY A 830 54.89 -2.64 -25.89
C GLY A 830 53.40 -2.46 -26.18
N LYS A 831 52.70 -3.58 -26.40
CA LYS A 831 51.24 -3.64 -26.54
C LYS A 831 50.58 -3.98 -25.21
N SER A 832 49.29 -3.65 -25.06
CA SER A 832 48.52 -3.92 -23.83
C SER A 832 48.45 -5.41 -23.49
N ASN A 833 48.52 -5.74 -22.19
CA ASN A 833 48.12 -7.03 -21.61
C ASN A 833 48.73 -8.31 -22.22
N SER A 834 49.99 -8.61 -21.92
CA SER A 834 50.44 -10.02 -22.04
C SER A 834 51.77 -10.39 -21.39
N GLY A 835 52.61 -9.45 -20.94
CA GLY A 835 54.00 -9.80 -20.62
C GLY A 835 54.78 -10.27 -21.86
N ASP A 836 54.23 -10.06 -23.05
CA ASP A 836 54.81 -10.40 -24.35
C ASP A 836 55.75 -9.25 -24.74
N ILE A 837 56.95 -9.23 -24.15
CA ILE A 837 57.96 -8.22 -24.46
C ILE A 837 58.49 -8.49 -25.87
N GLN A 838 58.16 -7.58 -26.79
CA GLN A 838 58.65 -7.66 -28.16
C GLN A 838 60.04 -7.03 -28.29
N ALA A 839 60.83 -7.55 -29.23
CA ALA A 839 62.10 -6.95 -29.61
C ALA A 839 61.88 -5.48 -30.04
N GLN A 840 62.64 -4.57 -29.43
CA GLN A 840 62.61 -3.15 -29.73
C GLN A 840 63.80 -2.80 -30.61
N THR A 841 63.59 -2.00 -31.65
CA THR A 841 64.69 -1.47 -32.49
C THR A 841 64.61 0.03 -32.55
N THR A 842 65.77 0.70 -32.53
CA THR A 842 65.86 2.16 -32.63
C THR A 842 67.14 2.58 -33.34
N THR A 843 67.07 3.71 -34.03
CA THR A 843 68.22 4.31 -34.71
C THR A 843 68.81 5.41 -33.85
N LEU A 844 70.08 5.27 -33.52
CA LEU A 844 70.93 6.24 -32.84
C LEU A 844 71.69 7.08 -33.89
N PRO A 845 72.06 8.34 -33.56
CA PRO A 845 72.99 9.12 -34.38
C PRO A 845 74.38 8.45 -34.42
N GLN A 846 75.33 9.10 -35.09
CA GLN A 846 76.73 8.68 -35.11
C GLN A 846 77.29 8.51 -33.68
N LEU A 847 77.67 7.28 -33.34
CA LEU A 847 78.31 6.94 -32.07
C LEU A 847 79.83 6.81 -32.19
N PHE A 848 80.33 6.58 -33.40
CA PHE A 848 81.74 6.27 -33.64
C PHE A 848 82.40 7.33 -34.51
N SER A 849 83.62 7.70 -34.14
CA SER A 849 84.44 8.69 -34.83
C SER A 849 84.94 8.20 -36.20
N THR A 850 85.04 6.89 -36.39
CA THR A 850 85.45 6.23 -37.63
C THR A 850 84.69 4.92 -37.78
N ALA A 851 84.20 4.62 -39.00
CA ALA A 851 83.50 3.39 -39.31
C ALA A 851 84.45 2.17 -39.25
N ALA A 852 84.05 1.11 -38.55
CA ALA A 852 84.87 -0.09 -38.36
C ALA A 852 84.00 -1.32 -38.02
N GLU A 853 84.43 -2.52 -38.41
CA GLU A 853 83.70 -3.76 -38.07
C GLU A 853 83.59 -3.96 -36.55
N ALA A 854 84.60 -3.52 -35.79
CA ALA A 854 84.62 -3.54 -34.33
C ALA A 854 83.53 -2.65 -33.68
N ASN A 855 82.87 -1.77 -34.44
CA ASN A 855 81.76 -0.93 -33.98
C ASN A 855 80.46 -1.72 -33.82
N ASN A 856 80.33 -2.87 -34.51
CA ASN A 856 79.20 -3.77 -34.36
C ASN A 856 79.38 -4.60 -33.09
N ILE A 857 78.58 -4.31 -32.07
CA ILE A 857 78.73 -4.90 -30.73
C ILE A 857 77.48 -5.70 -30.39
N SER A 858 77.68 -6.95 -29.97
CA SER A 858 76.65 -7.78 -29.35
C SER A 858 77.03 -8.11 -27.91
N SER A 859 76.05 -8.00 -27.02
CA SER A 859 76.15 -8.52 -25.66
C SER A 859 76.19 -10.05 -25.64
N THR A 860 76.61 -10.64 -24.52
CA THR A 860 76.87 -12.07 -24.38
C THR A 860 75.60 -12.92 -24.48
N ALA A 861 74.49 -12.48 -23.89
CA ALA A 861 73.17 -13.11 -24.01
C ALA A 861 72.40 -12.65 -25.26
N GLY A 862 72.96 -11.73 -26.06
CA GLY A 862 72.37 -11.24 -27.29
C GLY A 862 71.15 -10.32 -27.08
N ILE A 863 70.91 -9.84 -25.86
CA ILE A 863 69.81 -8.91 -25.57
C ILE A 863 70.06 -7.56 -26.24
N PHE A 864 71.32 -7.12 -26.34
CA PHE A 864 71.69 -5.83 -26.93
C PHE A 864 72.61 -6.04 -28.13
N VAL A 865 72.14 -5.63 -29.30
CA VAL A 865 72.89 -5.70 -30.56
C VAL A 865 72.93 -4.31 -31.18
N LEU A 866 74.13 -3.77 -31.37
CA LEU A 866 74.39 -2.49 -32.02
C LEU A 866 75.06 -2.74 -33.37
N THR A 867 74.48 -2.20 -34.44
CA THR A 867 75.02 -2.29 -35.81
C THR A 867 75.24 -0.89 -36.37
N GLU A 868 76.43 -0.58 -36.87
CA GLU A 868 76.72 0.66 -37.59
C GLU A 868 76.19 0.57 -39.03
N ASN A 869 75.35 1.52 -39.42
CA ASN A 869 74.74 1.62 -40.74
C ASN A 869 75.66 2.35 -41.72
N ALA A 870 75.37 2.23 -43.02
CA ALA A 870 76.16 2.86 -44.08
C ALA A 870 76.21 4.40 -44.02
N ASP A 871 75.22 5.03 -43.37
CA ASP A 871 75.13 6.48 -43.15
C ASP A 871 75.77 6.93 -41.82
N GLN A 872 76.55 6.07 -41.16
CA GLN A 872 77.16 6.26 -39.84
C GLN A 872 76.17 6.35 -38.68
N SER A 873 74.86 6.24 -38.92
CA SER A 873 73.89 6.02 -37.84
C SER A 873 74.06 4.61 -37.25
N CYS A 874 73.59 4.38 -36.03
CA CYS A 874 73.72 3.08 -35.39
C CYS A 874 72.34 2.49 -35.08
N THR A 875 72.06 1.28 -35.54
CA THR A 875 70.84 0.54 -35.19
C THR A 875 71.09 -0.23 -33.90
N LEU A 876 70.30 0.07 -32.86
CA LEU A 876 70.27 -0.69 -31.61
C LEU A 876 69.02 -1.56 -31.58
N THR A 877 69.23 -2.86 -31.53
CA THR A 877 68.19 -3.88 -31.31
C THR A 877 68.28 -4.39 -29.87
N ILE A 878 67.14 -4.39 -29.19
CA ILE A 878 66.97 -4.82 -27.80
C ILE A 878 65.98 -5.97 -27.80
N THR A 879 66.43 -7.16 -27.42
CA THR A 879 65.62 -8.40 -27.42
C THR A 879 65.57 -8.99 -26.01
N PRO A 880 64.69 -8.47 -25.13
CA PRO A 880 64.52 -9.01 -23.78
C PRO A 880 64.01 -10.46 -23.84
N GLN A 881 64.47 -11.31 -22.92
CA GLN A 881 64.07 -12.73 -22.88
C GLN A 881 62.72 -12.98 -22.19
N GLY A 882 62.25 -12.02 -21.39
CA GLY A 882 61.00 -12.10 -20.64
C GLY A 882 60.96 -11.09 -19.49
N ILE A 883 59.93 -11.19 -18.64
CA ILE A 883 59.70 -10.33 -17.47
C ILE A 883 59.99 -11.02 -16.13
N THR A 884 60.44 -12.28 -16.10
CA THR A 884 60.69 -12.97 -14.82
C THR A 884 61.89 -12.36 -14.09
N GLN A 885 62.01 -12.58 -12.77
CA GLN A 885 63.18 -12.09 -12.01
C GLN A 885 64.50 -12.62 -12.60
N THR A 886 64.53 -13.85 -13.12
CA THR A 886 65.69 -14.42 -13.82
C THR A 886 65.97 -13.71 -15.15
N ASP A 887 64.94 -13.35 -15.90
CA ASP A 887 65.10 -12.58 -17.15
C ASP A 887 65.66 -11.18 -16.86
N LEU A 888 65.16 -10.53 -15.81
CA LEU A 888 65.62 -9.21 -15.39
C LEU A 888 67.05 -9.22 -14.84
N ASP A 889 67.44 -10.27 -14.13
CA ASP A 889 68.82 -10.47 -13.67
C ASP A 889 69.76 -10.70 -14.86
N THR A 890 69.35 -11.53 -15.83
CA THR A 890 70.08 -11.76 -17.09
C THR A 890 70.20 -10.47 -17.88
N LEU A 891 69.12 -9.70 -18.01
CA LEU A 891 69.11 -8.39 -18.67
C LEU A 891 70.08 -7.42 -18.01
N LYS A 892 70.15 -7.39 -16.67
CA LYS A 892 71.07 -6.52 -15.95
C LYS A 892 72.53 -6.92 -16.17
N THR A 893 72.86 -8.21 -16.11
CA THR A 893 74.21 -8.70 -16.39
C THR A 893 74.62 -8.44 -17.84
N ASP A 894 73.71 -8.68 -18.79
CA ASP A 894 73.98 -8.50 -20.21
C ASP A 894 74.07 -7.01 -20.62
N TYR A 895 73.31 -6.14 -19.93
CA TYR A 895 73.45 -4.70 -20.04
C TYR A 895 74.85 -4.23 -19.59
N ALA A 896 75.35 -4.73 -18.46
CA ALA A 896 76.69 -4.38 -17.99
C ALA A 896 77.79 -4.84 -18.97
N ASP A 897 77.65 -6.06 -19.53
CA ASP A 897 78.54 -6.56 -20.58
C ASP A 897 78.49 -5.70 -21.85
N PHE A 898 77.29 -5.34 -22.33
CA PHE A 898 77.10 -4.49 -23.49
C PHE A 898 77.73 -3.10 -23.31
N ILE A 899 77.45 -2.44 -22.18
CA ILE A 899 77.99 -1.12 -21.87
C ILE A 899 79.52 -1.19 -21.71
N GLY A 900 80.06 -2.25 -21.08
CA GLY A 900 81.50 -2.44 -20.95
C GLY A 900 82.22 -2.65 -22.29
N LYS A 901 81.63 -3.45 -23.20
CA LYS A 901 82.14 -3.62 -24.57
C LYS A 901 82.11 -2.32 -25.36
N LEU A 902 81.04 -1.54 -25.22
CA LEU A 902 80.90 -0.26 -25.91
C LEU A 902 81.87 0.80 -25.38
N ASP A 903 82.01 0.93 -24.05
CA ASP A 903 82.94 1.86 -23.40
C ASP A 903 84.42 1.54 -23.69
N SER A 904 84.73 0.26 -23.95
CA SER A 904 86.08 -0.20 -24.33
C SER A 904 86.40 0.01 -25.82
N ASN A 905 85.42 0.40 -26.64
CA ASN A 905 85.62 0.63 -28.07
C ASN A 905 86.38 1.95 -28.32
N GLN A 906 87.57 1.86 -28.93
CA GLN A 906 88.43 3.01 -29.19
C GLN A 906 87.83 4.03 -30.18
N ASN A 907 86.89 3.60 -31.02
CA ASN A 907 86.23 4.47 -31.99
C ASN A 907 85.06 5.23 -31.38
N LEU A 908 84.58 4.86 -30.18
CA LEU A 908 83.43 5.50 -29.54
C LEU A 908 83.70 6.98 -29.28
N ILE A 909 82.82 7.85 -29.77
CA ILE A 909 82.86 9.29 -29.47
C ILE A 909 82.68 9.44 -27.97
N LYS A 910 83.62 10.12 -27.31
CA LYS A 910 83.56 10.30 -25.86
C LYS A 910 82.26 11.03 -25.49
N GLY A 911 81.59 10.57 -24.44
CA GLY A 911 80.35 11.15 -23.93
C GLY A 911 79.06 10.64 -24.56
N VAL A 912 79.11 9.97 -25.72
CA VAL A 912 77.89 9.43 -26.37
C VAL A 912 77.32 8.19 -25.68
N LEU A 913 78.08 7.55 -24.78
CA LEU A 913 77.60 6.36 -24.07
C LEU A 913 76.36 6.66 -23.21
N THR A 914 76.26 7.88 -22.68
CA THR A 914 75.06 8.34 -21.96
C THR A 914 73.83 8.31 -22.87
N LEU A 915 73.96 8.70 -24.13
CA LEU A 915 72.88 8.63 -25.12
C LEU A 915 72.40 7.19 -25.32
N VAL A 916 73.33 6.25 -25.43
CA VAL A 916 73.03 4.82 -25.59
C VAL A 916 72.34 4.27 -24.34
N LYS A 917 72.85 4.60 -23.13
CA LYS A 917 72.21 4.24 -21.86
C LYS A 917 70.78 4.76 -21.77
N THR A 918 70.55 6.03 -22.10
CA THR A 918 69.20 6.62 -22.13
C THR A 918 68.31 5.91 -23.16
N ARG A 919 68.85 5.58 -24.34
CA ARG A 919 68.10 4.89 -25.40
C ARG A 919 67.66 3.50 -25.00
N ILE A 920 68.54 2.79 -24.30
CA ILE A 920 68.26 1.49 -23.70
C ILE A 920 67.19 1.64 -22.61
N ALA A 921 67.39 2.53 -21.65
CA ALA A 921 66.48 2.74 -20.51
C ALA A 921 65.05 3.15 -20.93
N GLN A 922 64.89 3.74 -22.11
CA GLN A 922 63.58 4.02 -22.71
C GLN A 922 62.85 2.75 -23.19
N ARG A 923 63.53 1.64 -23.47
CA ARG A 923 62.96 0.51 -24.21
C ARG A 923 63.03 -0.83 -23.49
N ILE A 924 63.91 -0.98 -22.50
CA ILE A 924 63.97 -2.20 -21.70
C ILE A 924 62.83 -2.27 -20.68
N PRO A 925 62.34 -3.47 -20.34
CA PRO A 925 61.49 -3.68 -19.17
C PRO A 925 62.27 -3.34 -17.89
N LEU A 926 61.68 -2.52 -17.01
CA LEU A 926 62.33 -2.02 -15.79
C LEU A 926 61.44 -2.20 -14.59
N LEU A 927 61.96 -2.77 -13.50
CA LEU A 927 61.28 -2.64 -12.21
C LEU A 927 61.27 -1.16 -11.82
N VAL A 928 60.21 -0.71 -11.18
CA VAL A 928 60.07 0.69 -10.74
C VAL A 928 61.27 1.15 -9.91
N ASN A 929 61.85 0.28 -9.08
CA ASN A 929 63.04 0.56 -8.27
C ASN A 929 64.37 0.53 -9.06
N GLN A 930 64.38 0.02 -10.30
CA GLN A 930 65.54 -0.03 -11.19
C GLN A 930 65.59 1.16 -12.17
N ILE A 931 64.49 1.91 -12.34
CA ILE A 931 64.41 3.03 -13.31
C ILE A 931 65.56 4.01 -13.13
N LEU A 932 65.82 4.44 -11.89
CA LEU A 932 66.88 5.41 -11.59
C LEU A 932 68.30 4.84 -11.81
N TYR A 933 68.48 3.52 -11.71
CA TYR A 933 69.74 2.87 -12.03
C TYR A 933 70.03 2.93 -13.55
N TYR A 934 69.06 2.61 -14.39
CA TYR A 934 69.27 2.61 -15.84
C TYR A 934 69.29 4.01 -16.44
N TYR A 935 68.43 4.92 -15.97
CA TYR A 935 68.44 6.31 -16.44
C TYR A 935 69.63 7.10 -15.91
N TYR A 936 70.00 6.93 -14.64
CA TYR A 936 70.92 7.85 -13.95
C TYR A 936 72.05 7.15 -13.19
N GLY A 937 72.28 5.86 -13.39
CA GLY A 937 73.33 5.13 -12.65
C GLY A 937 73.15 5.20 -11.13
N LEU A 938 71.93 5.44 -10.64
CA LEU A 938 71.68 5.55 -9.19
C LEU A 938 71.87 4.18 -8.53
N GLU A 939 72.99 4.03 -7.84
CA GLU A 939 73.35 2.82 -7.13
C GLU A 939 73.36 3.08 -5.63
N GLN A 940 72.32 2.59 -4.94
CA GLN A 940 72.15 2.80 -3.51
C GLN A 940 73.32 2.22 -2.70
N ALA A 941 73.88 1.07 -3.12
CA ALA A 941 75.02 0.44 -2.45
C ALA A 941 76.29 1.32 -2.47
N ASN A 942 76.57 1.93 -3.62
CA ASN A 942 77.71 2.82 -3.81
C ASN A 942 77.41 4.29 -3.46
N ARG A 943 76.15 4.59 -3.10
CA ARG A 943 75.63 5.94 -2.81
C ARG A 943 76.00 6.92 -3.90
N ALA A 944 75.82 6.50 -5.16
CA ALA A 944 76.28 7.27 -6.30
C ALA A 944 75.20 7.43 -7.36
N VAL A 945 75.27 8.53 -8.12
CA VAL A 945 74.36 8.87 -9.23
C VAL A 945 75.15 9.54 -10.34
N ASP A 946 75.00 9.06 -11.56
CA ASP A 946 75.61 9.65 -12.76
C ASP A 946 74.96 10.99 -13.08
N LEU A 947 75.80 11.97 -13.38
CA LEU A 947 75.38 13.30 -13.78
C LEU A 947 75.39 13.41 -15.30
N GLN A 948 74.31 13.94 -15.86
CA GLN A 948 74.06 13.97 -17.31
C GLN A 948 73.67 15.38 -17.76
N ALA A 949 73.90 15.69 -19.04
CA ALA A 949 73.46 16.96 -19.60
C ALA A 949 71.92 17.11 -19.56
N GLY A 950 71.46 18.33 -19.30
CA GLY A 950 70.08 18.72 -19.02
C GLY A 950 69.58 18.33 -17.62
N MET A 951 70.46 17.86 -16.74
CA MET A 951 70.22 17.92 -15.29
C MET A 951 70.60 19.29 -14.74
N ARG A 952 70.15 19.58 -13.52
CA ARG A 952 70.56 20.74 -12.74
C ARG A 952 71.04 20.27 -11.37
N LEU A 953 72.23 20.68 -10.92
CA LEU A 953 72.63 20.45 -9.53
C LEU A 953 72.07 21.57 -8.65
N ARG A 954 71.21 21.22 -7.70
CA ARG A 954 70.84 22.09 -6.59
C ARG A 954 71.81 21.85 -5.44
N VAL A 955 72.44 22.92 -4.94
CA VAL A 955 73.37 22.87 -3.82
C VAL A 955 72.86 23.77 -2.72
N ASP A 956 72.41 23.15 -1.63
CA ASP A 956 71.97 23.86 -0.44
C ASP A 956 73.13 23.97 0.54
N TYR A 957 73.57 25.18 0.82
CA TYR A 957 74.63 25.46 1.78
C TYR A 957 74.04 25.72 3.17
N GLN A 958 74.69 25.21 4.21
CA GLN A 958 74.36 25.59 5.57
C GLN A 958 74.68 27.08 5.80
N ASN A 959 73.65 27.87 6.13
CA ASN A 959 73.82 29.31 6.39
C ASN A 959 74.75 29.64 7.57
N TYR A 960 74.92 28.73 8.53
CA TYR A 960 75.80 28.89 9.68
C TYR A 960 76.80 27.74 9.75
N GLN A 961 77.96 27.94 9.14
CA GLN A 961 79.03 26.96 9.07
C GLN A 961 80.00 27.14 10.25
N PHE A 962 80.20 26.09 11.07
CA PHE A 962 81.18 26.16 12.15
C PHE A 962 82.59 26.04 11.58
N VAL A 963 83.47 26.99 11.92
CA VAL A 963 84.89 26.95 11.56
C VAL A 963 85.68 26.65 12.81
N HIS A 964 86.34 25.50 12.86
CA HIS A 964 87.09 25.11 14.05
C HIS A 964 88.36 26.00 14.17
N PRO A 965 88.67 26.58 15.34
CA PRO A 965 89.83 27.48 15.51
C PRO A 965 91.19 26.86 15.12
N ALA A 966 91.30 25.53 15.09
CA ALA A 966 92.49 24.81 14.66
C ALA A 966 92.68 24.72 13.13
N GLN A 967 91.72 25.18 12.31
CA GLN A 967 91.84 25.19 10.84
C GLN A 967 92.52 26.48 10.37
N SER A 968 93.80 26.39 10.00
CA SER A 968 94.65 27.54 9.65
C SER A 968 94.24 28.33 8.41
N THR A 969 93.48 27.72 7.49
CA THR A 969 93.07 28.34 6.22
C THR A 969 91.63 28.88 6.22
N ALA A 970 90.84 28.60 7.27
CA ALA A 970 89.39 28.86 7.32
C ALA A 970 88.60 28.36 6.08
N ASN A 971 89.15 27.43 5.30
CA ASN A 971 88.56 26.95 4.05
C ASN A 971 87.20 26.28 4.24
N SER A 972 86.93 25.71 5.41
CA SER A 972 85.63 25.16 5.80
C SER A 972 84.57 26.23 6.03
N GLY A 973 84.95 27.50 6.25
CA GLY A 973 84.05 28.63 6.49
C GLY A 973 83.78 29.50 5.27
N PHE A 974 84.62 29.42 4.24
CA PHE A 974 84.39 30.11 2.95
C PHE A 974 83.51 29.23 2.06
N VAL A 975 82.21 29.28 2.31
CA VAL A 975 81.17 28.43 1.70
C VAL A 975 80.07 29.27 1.06
N GLY A 976 79.23 28.63 0.25
CA GLY A 976 78.10 29.31 -0.37
C GLY A 976 77.04 29.68 0.67
N SER A 977 76.04 30.46 0.25
CA SER A 977 74.90 30.79 1.10
C SER A 977 73.59 30.49 0.37
N GLY A 978 72.58 30.01 1.10
CA GLY A 978 71.30 29.61 0.52
C GLY A 978 71.43 28.45 -0.45
N THR A 979 70.79 28.58 -1.61
CA THR A 979 70.74 27.55 -2.65
C THR A 979 71.40 28.07 -3.93
N SER A 980 72.30 27.28 -4.51
CA SER A 980 72.89 27.54 -5.83
C SER A 980 72.46 26.47 -6.84
N TYR A 981 72.33 26.85 -8.10
CA TYR A 981 71.92 25.97 -9.20
C TYR A 981 73.01 25.94 -10.27
N TYR A 982 73.34 24.75 -10.76
CA TYR A 982 74.32 24.53 -11.83
C TYR A 982 73.70 23.68 -12.92
N ASP A 983 73.52 24.24 -14.12
CA ASP A 983 72.91 23.53 -15.24
C ASP A 983 73.97 22.73 -16.00
N LEU A 984 73.74 21.42 -16.14
CA LEU A 984 74.67 20.53 -16.81
C LEU A 984 74.39 20.56 -18.31
N ASN A 985 75.40 20.85 -19.12
CA ASN A 985 75.25 20.98 -20.57
C ASN A 985 76.36 20.24 -21.31
N TYR A 986 76.03 19.67 -22.48
CA TYR A 986 77.04 19.14 -23.39
C TYR A 986 77.67 20.26 -24.20
N VAL A 987 78.98 20.14 -24.40
CA VAL A 987 79.78 21.12 -25.17
C VAL A 987 80.87 20.37 -25.91
N ASP A 988 81.27 20.88 -27.07
CA ASP A 988 82.32 20.30 -27.89
C ASP A 988 83.69 20.46 -27.20
N GLY A 989 84.28 19.34 -26.81
CA GLY A 989 85.62 19.23 -26.26
C GLY A 989 86.66 19.57 -27.33
N ASN A 990 87.57 20.50 -27.02
CA ASN A 990 88.58 21.00 -27.95
C ASN A 990 88.04 21.56 -29.28
N GLY A 991 86.77 21.97 -29.33
CA GLY A 991 86.12 22.46 -30.56
C GLY A 991 85.90 21.38 -31.63
N SER A 992 85.92 20.10 -31.25
CA SER A 992 85.63 18.97 -32.13
C SER A 992 84.33 18.28 -31.73
N ILE A 993 83.47 17.99 -32.71
CA ILE A 993 82.24 17.18 -32.53
C ILE A 993 82.52 15.74 -32.08
N THR A 994 83.80 15.33 -32.03
CA THR A 994 84.24 13.98 -31.68
C THR A 994 84.60 13.80 -30.20
N ASP A 995 84.40 14.81 -29.35
CA ASP A 995 84.66 14.74 -27.91
C ASP A 995 83.57 15.50 -27.14
N LEU A 996 82.54 14.83 -26.63
CA LEU A 996 81.47 15.48 -25.86
C LEU A 996 81.82 15.53 -24.37
N ILE A 997 81.93 16.73 -23.82
CA ILE A 997 82.21 16.95 -22.39
C ILE A 997 81.00 17.59 -21.69
N ILE A 998 80.84 17.31 -20.39
CA ILE A 998 79.81 17.94 -19.54
C ILE A 998 80.41 19.19 -18.88
N ASN A 999 79.71 20.33 -18.98
CA ASN A 999 80.00 21.55 -18.24
C ASN A 999 78.84 21.91 -17.30
N PHE A 1000 79.13 22.68 -16.25
CA PHE A 1000 78.18 23.02 -15.17
C PHE A 1000 77.55 24.41 -15.30
N ASP A 1001 77.75 25.08 -16.45
CA ASP A 1001 77.12 26.37 -16.77
C ASP A 1001 77.04 26.55 -18.29
N ALA A 1002 75.86 26.90 -18.80
CA ALA A 1002 75.61 27.06 -20.23
C ALA A 1002 76.35 28.27 -20.83
N PHE A 1003 76.41 29.40 -20.14
CA PHE A 1003 77.02 30.63 -20.63
C PHE A 1003 78.54 30.57 -20.54
N LEU A 1004 79.08 30.18 -19.38
CA LEU A 1004 80.52 30.09 -19.14
C LEU A 1004 81.18 29.04 -20.06
N SER A 1005 80.43 28.02 -20.49
CA SER A 1005 80.92 27.06 -21.48
C SER A 1005 81.27 27.65 -22.84
N GLN A 1006 80.61 28.75 -23.23
CA GLN A 1006 80.81 29.41 -24.53
C GLN A 1006 82.01 30.36 -24.51
N ILE A 1007 82.37 30.90 -23.35
CA ILE A 1007 83.42 31.92 -23.21
C ILE A 1007 84.73 31.41 -22.60
N GLN A 1008 84.74 30.17 -22.08
CA GLN A 1008 85.90 29.45 -21.51
C GLN A 1008 86.92 30.34 -20.77
N PRO A 1009 86.60 30.86 -19.57
CA PRO A 1009 87.52 31.71 -18.83
C PRO A 1009 88.78 30.94 -18.41
N TYR A 1010 89.97 31.53 -18.58
CA TYR A 1010 91.23 30.94 -18.15
C TYR A 1010 91.37 31.04 -16.63
N VAL A 1011 91.18 29.92 -15.91
CA VAL A 1011 91.29 29.85 -14.45
C VAL A 1011 92.16 28.66 -14.03
N THR A 1012 92.96 28.83 -12.97
CA THR A 1012 94.01 27.88 -12.54
C THR A 1012 93.75 27.22 -11.18
N THR A 1013 92.53 27.30 -10.63
CA THR A 1013 92.26 26.89 -9.24
C THR A 1013 92.01 25.38 -9.14
N ASP A 1014 92.66 24.71 -8.18
CA ASP A 1014 92.50 23.27 -7.96
C ASP A 1014 91.33 22.94 -7.01
N ILE A 1015 90.11 22.90 -7.53
CA ILE A 1015 88.90 22.64 -6.73
C ILE A 1015 88.84 21.24 -6.11
N ALA A 1016 89.65 20.26 -6.55
CA ALA A 1016 89.74 18.94 -5.89
C ALA A 1016 90.35 19.02 -4.49
N THR A 1017 91.34 19.90 -4.31
CA THR A 1017 92.13 19.95 -3.06
C THR A 1017 91.49 20.79 -1.97
N VAL A 1018 90.71 21.79 -2.36
CA VAL A 1018 90.14 22.77 -1.42
C VAL A 1018 88.62 22.78 -1.43
N GLY A 1019 87.95 22.14 -2.40
CA GLY A 1019 86.50 22.17 -2.61
C GLY A 1019 86.03 23.47 -3.28
N ALA A 1020 84.76 23.53 -3.69
CA ALA A 1020 84.10 24.69 -4.26
C ALA A 1020 83.28 25.46 -3.20
N GLY A 1021 83.54 26.76 -3.04
CA GLY A 1021 82.82 27.65 -2.12
C GLY A 1021 81.55 28.27 -2.69
N SER A 1022 81.29 28.09 -3.99
CA SER A 1022 80.01 28.31 -4.71
C SER A 1022 80.32 28.22 -6.20
N SER A 1023 81.24 29.03 -6.73
CA SER A 1023 81.66 28.91 -8.13
C SER A 1023 82.37 27.57 -8.41
N LEU A 1024 81.95 26.87 -9.46
CA LEU A 1024 82.56 25.63 -9.96
C LEU A 1024 83.57 25.94 -11.08
N ASP A 1025 84.86 25.86 -10.77
CA ASP A 1025 85.94 26.00 -11.77
C ASP A 1025 86.19 24.67 -12.49
N THR A 1026 85.23 24.25 -13.31
CA THR A 1026 85.32 23.02 -14.11
C THR A 1026 86.03 23.24 -15.46
N PHE A 1027 86.44 24.48 -15.74
CA PHE A 1027 87.15 24.88 -16.97
C PHE A 1027 88.65 24.63 -16.91
N ARG A 1028 89.20 24.29 -15.73
CA ARG A 1028 90.59 23.88 -15.61
C ARG A 1028 90.88 22.67 -16.51
N VAL A 1029 91.97 22.74 -17.27
CA VAL A 1029 92.45 21.64 -18.12
C VAL A 1029 92.52 20.34 -17.30
N GLY A 1030 91.81 19.32 -17.78
CA GLY A 1030 91.69 18.01 -17.13
C GLY A 1030 90.38 17.77 -16.39
N TYR A 1031 89.67 18.82 -15.93
CA TYR A 1031 88.39 18.70 -15.21
C TYR A 1031 87.20 18.47 -16.14
N GLN A 1032 87.29 18.91 -17.38
CA GLN A 1032 86.30 18.63 -18.41
C GLN A 1032 86.32 17.15 -18.77
N LYS A 1033 85.29 16.42 -18.32
CA LYS A 1033 85.15 14.98 -18.55
C LYS A 1033 83.81 14.68 -19.24
N PRO A 1034 83.77 13.64 -20.10
CA PRO A 1034 82.53 13.18 -20.73
C PRO A 1034 81.52 12.59 -19.74
N TYR A 1035 82.01 12.01 -18.63
CA TYR A 1035 81.18 11.36 -17.63
C TYR A 1035 81.49 11.91 -16.25
N PHE A 1036 80.44 12.25 -15.50
CA PHE A 1036 80.51 12.63 -14.10
C PHE A 1036 79.56 11.78 -13.25
N ARG A 1037 79.91 11.60 -11.98
CA ARG A 1037 79.12 10.88 -10.99
C ARG A 1037 79.22 11.58 -9.64
N LEU A 1038 78.09 11.87 -9.04
CA LEU A 1038 78.00 12.34 -7.67
C LEU A 1038 78.01 11.14 -6.72
N VAL A 1039 78.90 11.15 -5.74
CA VAL A 1039 79.09 10.09 -4.74
C VAL A 1039 78.90 10.70 -3.35
N TYR A 1040 78.00 10.10 -2.57
CA TYR A 1040 77.76 10.52 -1.18
C TYR A 1040 78.63 9.71 -0.21
N PRO A 1041 79.13 10.36 0.85
CA PRO A 1041 79.93 9.69 1.86
C PRO A 1041 79.07 8.70 2.66
N SER A 1042 79.67 7.64 3.19
CA SER A 1042 78.96 6.71 4.09
C SER A 1042 78.61 7.34 5.44
N GLN A 1043 79.33 8.39 5.84
CA GLN A 1043 79.07 9.23 7.00
C GLN A 1043 79.27 10.70 6.63
N ALA A 1044 78.28 11.54 6.87
CA ALA A 1044 78.39 12.99 6.66
C ALA A 1044 79.09 13.65 7.87
N GLU A 1045 79.95 14.63 7.62
CA GLU A 1045 80.55 15.44 8.68
C GLU A 1045 79.50 16.25 9.46
N THR A 1046 79.82 16.57 10.71
CA THR A 1046 78.94 17.34 11.62
C THR A 1046 78.95 18.84 11.27
N SER A 1047 78.72 19.74 12.23
CA SER A 1047 78.55 21.19 11.98
C SER A 1047 79.75 21.88 11.32
N ALA A 1048 80.93 21.26 11.31
CA ALA A 1048 82.17 21.82 10.78
C ALA A 1048 82.35 21.65 9.25
N GLY A 1049 81.56 20.77 8.61
CA GLY A 1049 81.78 20.40 7.21
C GLY A 1049 83.11 19.67 6.99
N SER A 1050 83.34 19.18 5.76
CA SER A 1050 84.58 18.46 5.41
C SER A 1050 85.39 19.20 4.35
N LEU A 1051 86.71 19.17 4.50
CA LEU A 1051 87.67 19.44 3.41
C LEU A 1051 88.24 18.14 2.83
N GLU A 1052 87.80 16.99 3.31
CA GLU A 1052 88.12 15.68 2.77
C GLU A 1052 86.99 15.23 1.83
N PRO A 1053 87.27 14.97 0.53
CA PRO A 1053 86.27 14.47 -0.42
C PRO A 1053 85.54 13.23 0.08
N GLY A 1054 86.23 12.33 0.81
CA GLY A 1054 85.64 11.09 1.35
C GLY A 1054 84.51 11.28 2.38
N LYS A 1055 84.31 12.51 2.89
CA LYS A 1055 83.27 12.85 3.87
C LYS A 1055 82.32 13.96 3.40
N ALA A 1056 82.40 14.33 2.13
CA ALA A 1056 81.50 15.28 1.47
C ALA A 1056 80.88 14.63 0.22
N ALA A 1057 79.73 15.15 -0.21
CA ALA A 1057 79.16 14.77 -1.50
C ALA A 1057 80.13 15.21 -2.61
N THR A 1058 80.74 14.24 -3.28
CA THR A 1058 81.86 14.43 -4.20
C THR A 1058 81.44 14.09 -5.61
N VAL A 1059 81.65 15.01 -6.54
CA VAL A 1059 81.51 14.79 -7.97
C VAL A 1059 82.83 14.24 -8.48
N ILE A 1060 82.84 13.02 -9.01
CA ILE A 1060 83.97 12.43 -9.74
C ILE A 1060 83.71 12.46 -11.24
N GLY A 1061 84.73 12.65 -12.06
CA GLY A 1061 84.62 12.65 -13.52
C GLY A 1061 85.71 11.80 -14.17
N ALA A 1062 85.41 11.12 -15.27
CA ALA A 1062 86.40 10.30 -15.99
C ALA A 1062 86.17 10.30 -17.51
N ALA A 1063 87.17 9.80 -18.24
CA ALA A 1063 87.11 9.70 -19.70
C ALA A 1063 86.23 8.53 -20.20
N SER A 1064 85.98 7.53 -19.35
CA SER A 1064 85.16 6.35 -19.63
C SER A 1064 84.31 5.98 -18.40
N LEU A 1065 83.22 5.24 -18.58
CA LEU A 1065 82.41 4.77 -17.45
C LEU A 1065 83.18 3.73 -16.62
N THR A 1066 83.99 2.90 -17.26
CA THR A 1066 84.87 1.93 -16.61
C THR A 1066 85.81 2.63 -15.64
N ALA A 1067 86.40 3.76 -16.04
CA ALA A 1067 87.26 4.57 -15.18
C ALA A 1067 86.52 5.20 -14.00
N LEU A 1068 85.23 5.56 -14.17
CA LEU A 1068 84.37 6.00 -13.05
C LEU A 1068 84.06 4.85 -12.08
N ASP A 1069 83.80 3.65 -12.59
CA ASP A 1069 83.44 2.47 -11.78
C ASP A 1069 84.65 1.95 -10.97
N THR A 1070 85.84 1.88 -11.59
CA THR A 1070 87.09 1.48 -10.94
C THR A 1070 87.77 2.61 -10.17
N LYS A 1071 87.29 3.86 -10.33
CA LYS A 1071 87.86 5.08 -9.77
C LYS A 1071 89.33 5.31 -10.18
N THR A 1072 89.68 4.89 -11.40
CA THR A 1072 91.02 5.09 -12.00
C THR A 1072 91.01 6.32 -12.89
N ASP A 1073 92.05 7.15 -12.82
CA ASP A 1073 92.19 8.38 -13.63
C ASP A 1073 90.98 9.33 -13.58
N VAL A 1074 90.35 9.40 -12.40
CA VAL A 1074 89.22 10.29 -12.14
C VAL A 1074 89.69 11.67 -11.71
N VAL A 1075 88.99 12.70 -12.14
CA VAL A 1075 88.97 14.00 -11.45
C VAL A 1075 87.91 13.97 -10.38
N SER A 1076 88.07 14.77 -9.33
CA SER A 1076 87.07 14.87 -8.28
C SER A 1076 86.96 16.29 -7.77
N PHE A 1077 85.77 16.75 -7.43
CA PHE A 1077 85.56 17.98 -6.68
C PHE A 1077 84.33 17.84 -5.78
N TYR A 1078 84.25 18.65 -4.75
CA TYR A 1078 83.15 18.66 -3.78
C TYR A 1078 82.86 20.09 -3.37
N PHE A 1079 81.70 20.34 -2.76
CA PHE A 1079 81.37 21.67 -2.24
C PHE A 1079 81.84 21.78 -0.79
N ARG A 1080 82.48 22.92 -0.47
CA ARG A 1080 83.02 23.19 0.87
C ARG A 1080 81.90 23.32 1.89
N GLY A 1081 82.24 22.99 3.14
CA GLY A 1081 81.31 23.08 4.27
C GLY A 1081 80.27 21.98 4.25
N ARG A 1082 79.16 22.22 4.94
CA ARG A 1082 77.98 21.36 4.89
C ARG A 1082 77.11 21.81 3.73
N ALA A 1083 77.32 21.17 2.59
CA ALA A 1083 76.53 21.36 1.39
C ALA A 1083 75.74 20.08 1.08
N THR A 1084 74.44 20.22 0.86
CA THR A 1084 73.60 19.14 0.33
C THR A 1084 73.52 19.31 -1.17
N VAL A 1085 74.17 18.42 -1.90
CA VAL A 1085 74.15 18.40 -3.37
C VAL A 1085 73.00 17.49 -3.78
N ILE A 1086 72.09 17.98 -4.61
CA ILE A 1086 70.90 17.26 -5.07
C ILE A 1086 70.84 17.40 -6.59
N PRO A 1087 71.02 16.32 -7.36
CA PRO A 1087 70.77 16.38 -8.79
C PRO A 1087 69.26 16.48 -9.02
N GLU A 1088 68.87 17.37 -9.91
CA GLU A 1088 67.51 17.63 -10.34
C GLU A 1088 67.37 17.37 -11.85
N ILE A 1089 66.19 16.92 -12.23
CA ILE A 1089 65.80 16.64 -13.61
C ILE A 1089 64.63 17.55 -13.99
N ALA A 1090 64.61 17.97 -15.25
CA ALA A 1090 63.48 18.72 -15.79
C ALA A 1090 62.35 17.75 -16.19
N VAL A 1091 61.16 17.97 -15.61
CA VAL A 1091 59.89 17.37 -16.01
C VAL A 1091 58.94 18.47 -16.48
N VAL A 1092 57.82 18.13 -17.09
CA VAL A 1092 56.80 19.11 -17.51
C VAL A 1092 55.52 18.83 -16.74
N LEU A 1093 55.07 19.76 -15.91
CA LEU A 1093 53.81 19.67 -15.17
C LEU A 1093 52.82 20.69 -15.75
N GLN A 1094 51.67 20.22 -16.24
CA GLN A 1094 50.63 21.09 -16.85
C GLN A 1094 51.19 22.02 -17.94
N GLY A 1095 52.07 21.50 -18.78
CA GLY A 1095 52.73 22.26 -19.85
C GLY A 1095 53.86 23.19 -19.39
N GLN A 1096 54.15 23.29 -18.08
CA GLN A 1096 55.22 24.12 -17.54
C GLN A 1096 56.45 23.28 -17.14
N PRO A 1097 57.67 23.68 -17.53
CA PRO A 1097 58.88 22.99 -17.10
C PRO A 1097 59.09 23.17 -15.58
N LEU A 1098 59.36 22.07 -14.90
CA LEU A 1098 59.61 21.99 -13.47
C LEU A 1098 60.85 21.13 -13.20
N PHE A 1099 61.78 21.64 -12.41
CA PHE A 1099 62.93 20.85 -11.95
C PHE A 1099 62.59 20.15 -10.64
N VAL A 1100 62.79 18.84 -10.59
CA VAL A 1100 62.54 17.99 -9.41
C VAL A 1100 63.77 17.18 -9.07
N PRO A 1101 64.07 16.90 -7.79
CA PRO A 1101 65.14 15.99 -7.39
C PRO A 1101 65.09 14.63 -8.12
N VAL A 1102 66.25 14.09 -8.47
CA VAL A 1102 66.34 12.71 -8.98
C VAL A 1102 65.78 11.77 -7.90
N GLY A 1103 64.78 10.98 -8.28
CA GLY A 1103 64.04 10.11 -7.37
C GLY A 1103 62.71 10.67 -6.88
N THR A 1104 62.32 11.89 -7.30
CA THR A 1104 60.94 12.35 -7.13
C THR A 1104 59.98 11.38 -7.81
N THR A 1105 59.01 10.86 -7.05
CA THR A 1105 57.98 9.95 -7.56
C THR A 1105 56.75 10.71 -8.05
N LEU A 1106 55.93 10.05 -8.87
CA LEU A 1106 54.64 10.58 -9.29
C LEU A 1106 53.78 10.97 -8.07
N ARG A 1107 53.76 10.14 -7.01
CA ARG A 1107 53.09 10.44 -5.73
C ARG A 1107 53.55 11.76 -5.13
N GLN A 1108 54.86 11.97 -5.04
CA GLN A 1108 55.45 13.16 -4.43
C GLN A 1108 55.16 14.42 -5.23
N LEU A 1109 55.09 14.30 -6.57
CA LEU A 1109 54.69 15.41 -7.42
C LEU A 1109 53.20 15.75 -7.27
N LEU A 1110 52.33 14.75 -7.26
CA LEU A 1110 50.87 14.93 -7.08
C LEU A 1110 50.49 15.54 -5.73
N ALA A 1111 51.21 15.15 -4.67
CA ALA A 1111 51.01 15.67 -3.33
C ALA A 1111 51.19 17.20 -3.23
N GLN A 1112 51.86 17.83 -4.20
CA GLN A 1112 52.05 19.28 -4.25
C GLN A 1112 50.82 20.02 -4.78
N THR A 1113 49.92 19.31 -5.46
CA THR A 1113 48.83 19.90 -6.25
C THR A 1113 47.44 19.36 -5.90
N VAL A 1114 47.35 18.16 -5.32
CA VAL A 1114 46.10 17.49 -4.95
C VAL A 1114 46.23 16.89 -3.55
N SER A 1115 45.17 16.97 -2.73
CA SER A 1115 45.13 16.27 -1.45
C SER A 1115 45.03 14.76 -1.67
N LEU A 1116 46.16 14.06 -1.53
CA LEU A 1116 46.19 12.60 -1.56
C LEU A 1116 45.66 12.03 -0.24
N PRO A 1117 44.78 11.02 -0.25
CA PRO A 1117 44.36 10.35 0.98
C PRO A 1117 45.56 9.71 1.71
N SER A 1118 45.45 9.59 3.04
CA SER A 1118 46.49 8.99 3.90
C SER A 1118 46.56 7.49 3.67
N VAL A 1119 47.30 7.07 2.65
CA VAL A 1119 47.37 5.66 2.25
C VAL A 1119 48.82 5.18 2.29
N LEU A 1120 49.04 3.98 2.80
CA LEU A 1120 50.37 3.39 2.94
C LEU A 1120 51.06 3.20 1.56
N PRO A 1121 52.40 3.28 1.47
CA PRO A 1121 53.14 2.90 0.26
C PRO A 1121 52.71 1.51 -0.25
N GLY A 1122 52.43 1.38 -1.55
CA GLY A 1122 51.98 0.12 -2.16
C GLY A 1122 50.46 -0.12 -2.26
N GLN A 1123 49.60 0.81 -1.80
CA GLN A 1123 48.14 0.70 -1.98
C GLN A 1123 47.61 1.45 -3.22
N PHE A 1124 46.47 1.01 -3.76
CA PHE A 1124 45.82 1.55 -4.97
C PHE A 1124 45.13 2.89 -4.69
N LEU A 1125 45.37 3.91 -5.54
CA LEU A 1125 44.84 5.28 -5.34
C LEU A 1125 44.07 5.85 -6.54
N LEU A 1126 44.08 5.15 -7.68
CA LEU A 1126 43.59 5.68 -8.97
C LEU A 1126 42.11 6.08 -8.95
N GLU A 1127 41.26 5.37 -8.18
CA GLU A 1127 39.83 5.70 -8.06
C GLU A 1127 39.56 7.02 -7.29
N SER A 1128 40.44 7.39 -6.37
CA SER A 1128 40.21 8.49 -5.43
C SER A 1128 40.75 9.86 -5.89
N THR A 1129 41.69 9.87 -6.84
CA THR A 1129 42.42 11.09 -7.23
C THR A 1129 42.30 11.44 -8.71
N GLY A 1130 41.61 10.62 -9.51
CA GLY A 1130 41.70 10.67 -10.97
C GLY A 1130 43.00 10.05 -11.50
N LYS A 1131 43.02 9.68 -12.79
CA LYS A 1131 44.22 9.13 -13.46
C LYS A 1131 45.03 10.28 -14.06
N PRO A 1132 46.18 10.69 -13.48
CA PRO A 1132 47.03 11.69 -14.11
C PRO A 1132 47.55 11.12 -15.44
N ARG A 1133 47.52 11.95 -16.49
CA ARG A 1133 48.11 11.57 -17.78
C ARG A 1133 49.61 11.79 -17.73
N LEU A 1134 50.33 10.67 -17.73
CA LEU A 1134 51.77 10.63 -17.76
C LEU A 1134 52.23 10.18 -19.15
N SER A 1135 53.14 10.94 -19.75
CA SER A 1135 53.86 10.49 -20.95
C SER A 1135 55.36 10.60 -20.71
N ARG A 1136 56.09 9.63 -21.24
CA ARG A 1136 57.53 9.52 -21.12
C ARG A 1136 58.20 9.79 -22.45
N LEU A 1137 59.26 10.56 -22.36
CA LEU A 1137 60.05 10.95 -23.51
C LEU A 1137 60.88 9.77 -24.01
N VAL A 1138 60.56 9.28 -25.20
CA VAL A 1138 61.42 8.42 -26.00
C VAL A 1138 62.05 9.24 -27.12
N HIS A 1139 63.12 8.75 -27.70
CA HIS A 1139 63.75 9.43 -28.83
C HIS A 1139 63.92 8.47 -29.99
N GLU A 1140 63.76 8.95 -31.22
CA GLU A 1140 63.91 8.16 -32.44
C GLU A 1140 64.72 8.87 -33.53
N GLY A 1141 65.33 8.06 -34.39
CA GLY A 1141 66.02 8.50 -35.61
C GLY A 1141 67.36 9.21 -35.39
N VAL A 1142 68.04 9.45 -36.52
CA VAL A 1142 69.39 10.04 -36.59
C VAL A 1142 69.49 11.45 -36.00
N SER A 1143 68.39 12.21 -35.96
CA SER A 1143 68.37 13.56 -35.38
C SER A 1143 68.03 13.56 -33.89
N ASN A 1144 67.92 12.39 -33.25
CA ASN A 1144 67.50 12.27 -31.86
C ASN A 1144 66.15 12.96 -31.60
N GLN A 1145 65.15 12.74 -32.47
CA GLN A 1145 63.86 13.42 -32.39
C GLN A 1145 63.09 12.96 -31.14
N PRO A 1146 62.59 13.88 -30.31
CA PRO A 1146 61.76 13.52 -29.16
C PRO A 1146 60.40 13.00 -29.63
N SER A 1147 59.94 11.91 -29.03
CA SER A 1147 58.60 11.36 -29.17
C SER A 1147 58.06 11.01 -27.80
N TYR A 1148 56.78 11.24 -27.55
CA TYR A 1148 56.16 10.94 -26.27
C TYR A 1148 55.35 9.65 -26.35
N ARG A 1149 55.56 8.75 -25.40
CA ARG A 1149 54.78 7.52 -25.23
C ARG A 1149 53.97 7.60 -23.96
N PHE A 1150 52.72 7.17 -23.99
CA PHE A 1150 51.89 7.19 -22.80
C PHE A 1150 52.38 6.16 -21.79
N ILE A 1151 52.31 6.52 -20.51
CA ILE A 1151 52.44 5.59 -19.41
C ILE A 1151 51.02 5.25 -18.93
N ASN A 1152 50.55 4.06 -19.29
CA ASN A 1152 49.22 3.58 -18.94
C ASN A 1152 49.20 3.16 -17.47
N LEU A 1153 48.62 3.98 -16.60
CA LEU A 1153 48.49 3.68 -15.17
C LEU A 1153 47.36 2.65 -14.95
N GLU A 1154 47.73 1.46 -14.48
CA GLU A 1154 46.80 0.36 -14.20
C GLU A 1154 46.29 0.38 -12.76
N GLU A 1155 44.99 0.14 -12.57
CA GLU A 1155 44.29 0.23 -11.28
C GLU A 1155 44.82 -0.74 -10.22
N ASN A 1156 45.30 -1.91 -10.65
CA ASN A 1156 45.72 -3.00 -9.79
C ASN A 1156 47.24 -3.08 -9.60
N ILE A 1157 47.99 -2.03 -9.97
CA ILE A 1157 49.45 -2.00 -9.84
C ILE A 1157 49.86 -0.75 -9.02
N PRO A 1158 50.78 -0.87 -8.04
CA PRO A 1158 51.23 0.26 -7.23
C PRO A 1158 52.17 1.20 -8.02
N VAL A 1159 51.58 2.00 -8.92
CA VAL A 1159 52.29 2.84 -9.90
C VAL A 1159 52.61 4.25 -9.43
N PHE A 1160 52.06 4.72 -8.30
CA PHE A 1160 52.33 6.07 -7.79
C PHE A 1160 53.76 6.27 -7.28
N ASP A 1161 54.44 5.19 -6.90
CA ASP A 1161 55.85 5.23 -6.49
C ASP A 1161 56.82 5.18 -7.69
N LEU A 1162 56.30 5.35 -8.92
CA LEU A 1162 57.08 5.50 -10.14
C LEU A 1162 58.00 6.74 -10.08
N PRO A 1163 59.34 6.57 -10.12
CA PRO A 1163 60.26 7.66 -10.27
C PRO A 1163 60.07 8.35 -11.63
N LEU A 1164 60.00 9.68 -11.58
CA LEU A 1164 59.98 10.51 -12.76
C LEU A 1164 61.37 10.50 -13.43
N VAL A 1165 61.38 10.57 -14.75
CA VAL A 1165 62.60 10.75 -15.55
C VAL A 1165 62.55 12.05 -16.35
N LYS A 1166 63.71 12.48 -16.81
CA LYS A 1166 63.93 13.72 -17.53
C LYS A 1166 63.05 13.75 -18.77
N GLY A 1167 62.24 14.79 -18.88
CA GLY A 1167 61.31 15.01 -19.97
C GLY A 1167 59.94 14.41 -19.77
N ASP A 1168 59.68 13.63 -18.70
CA ASP A 1168 58.33 13.14 -18.40
C ASP A 1168 57.34 14.32 -18.35
N ARG A 1169 56.20 14.17 -19.03
CA ARG A 1169 55.11 15.15 -19.03
C ARG A 1169 53.95 14.61 -18.21
N ILE A 1170 53.50 15.43 -17.27
CA ILE A 1170 52.45 15.13 -16.31
C ILE A 1170 51.34 16.16 -16.50
N ILE A 1171 50.14 15.65 -16.81
CA ILE A 1171 48.91 16.43 -16.87
C ILE A 1171 47.98 15.86 -15.81
N LEU A 1172 47.63 16.69 -14.84
CA LEU A 1172 46.85 16.32 -13.66
C LEU A 1172 45.36 16.35 -13.92
#